data_AF-A0A3A8YNF5-F1
#
_entry.id   AF-A0A3A8YNF5-F1
#
_cell.length_a   1.000
_cell.length_b   1.000
_cell.length_c   1.000
_cell.angle_alpha   90.00
_cell.angle_beta   90.00
_cell.angle_gamma   90.00
#
_symmetry.space_group_name_H-M   'P 1'
#
loop_
_entity.id
_entity.type
_entity.pdbx_description
1 polymer ?
#
loop_
_entity_poly.entity_id
_entity_poly.type
_entity_poly.pdbx_seq_one_letter_code
_entity_poly.pdbx_strand_id
1 'polypeptide(L)'
;KRALSLTLASVMLLGMMVIGTSAASFNDADDISNVTAATILQEIGVMLGDDKGNFGPDLIVTRGQMAIIVCKLLYGDKLNVTQFEGSSQYADVPVGHYANGYVNLASSLGIINGYGNGYFGPSDPVTTAQAALMLGKALGYYQHNELTGDWSQDALTAITLATRLTMFEGIVPPTANEGLTRDNVAVMSFNTLTRATPVRFNTIVNEYYTVGGSLTTGVEYIDAYEFGKPDYTGNEYSHTLGFTIYGLYISEDNDRDDFGRPAEEWSYEKGGVIGSFNKEPIKTYTAKASKGELFNLIGSSNVSKLTTSGEKNVLSVYVDGDDVSTPDKDDYFVRNSSDGGNSGKGVLTEVYQDEDNNVTLVYINTYVMQATDDYSSSKGSVDVTVLTGDATDNALNVDDFAQIVDYAEDDYILYTYADGDVQTVAKADVQAGEVNAYSNATGKDFGDASGSVTIDGTKYDYAKWAEVDADNGCAVTYTVGVDASIVLDKYGYAIYVDDASMSVGNYVYVAAIAEETNLSTKVVAEAYFTDGRDETITVKSIKAANGTDLSDSIVSGNRLESDAVKGWYSYSRNSKGEYTLEKATTTAKLSATSIEQNKVNIAGAVSGNSSTLFIVKDKNDNINLYTGIANVPDITGITRDNSWYLRDGDTAGKPASVVFVDASEGSVKNSTDSLLFLLKKDGTSVDKSDNEEVYTWIVLLEGKEETIKTKQNWTKNTLYENYSIDADGFYEADENDKFIENVGNDDKFATTLTNKLINNSSDALTIGGKTYVTNSDTQINVIMAPTTKGADDLLSGTIMTDNNADYELMLGTTGRALANKFDSDKYCVTGKYYVVYDDEGGSDLITDLYVVIESADEAESSSEDPEPVVIPGGSNTSDITTALTESNDVTVPSPGTLGNVSVGEGKTLTVTGTVPAGTITGEGDVTVSGASVTGDLTFTGVTGEVTLDSVSVTGNTDITVAVDDVKLTGEITLGAKATLKIDGVVTLEEGASIEAAANAKIVIGDGADVSALAGMGLKFYDAEGNEIVLSPAARAAVAALTAGTYVYRVDWDNNGSLETAITGWVLDGNSVATSAIKSLNVAVIDNVEDLIKYTRDWELDNGKEDTAIVKMWVGEGFTAETADRVLKSTPYVMLRWARNDGIDAEAKVSDMTVKCGNTTFDLATNMSWAGTFKEDESDYFHNNWGGTAFLFNTSAADAGADEDAPGVAGVEKAPGTYTVTVTWNYGGDSKKVTATYTVSEATEAE
;
A
#
# COMPACT_ATOMS: atom_id res chain seq x y z
N LYS A 1 19.60 -32.49 3.61
CA LYS A 1 20.78 -32.74 4.48
C LYS A 1 22.07 -33.04 3.71
N ARG A 2 22.05 -33.79 2.58
CA ARG A 2 23.21 -33.87 1.67
C ARG A 2 23.29 -32.69 0.68
N ALA A 3 22.15 -32.16 0.22
CA ALA A 3 22.14 -30.93 -0.60
C ALA A 3 22.66 -29.69 0.16
N LEU A 4 22.24 -29.51 1.42
CA LEU A 4 22.71 -28.43 2.28
C LEU A 4 24.18 -28.54 2.73
N SER A 5 24.82 -29.72 2.61
CA SER A 5 26.25 -29.86 2.91
C SER A 5 27.13 -29.77 1.65
N LEU A 6 26.55 -29.90 0.46
CA LEU A 6 27.24 -29.63 -0.81
C LEU A 6 27.26 -28.12 -1.10
N THR A 7 26.17 -27.39 -0.85
CA THR A 7 26.15 -25.92 -1.00
C THR A 7 27.09 -25.20 -0.03
N LEU A 8 27.44 -25.81 1.11
CA LEU A 8 28.43 -25.23 2.04
C LEU A 8 29.89 -25.56 1.64
N ALA A 9 30.10 -26.57 0.80
CA ALA A 9 31.41 -26.97 0.27
C ALA A 9 31.71 -26.29 -1.07
N SER A 10 30.69 -26.06 -1.91
CA SER A 10 30.82 -25.30 -3.17
C SER A 10 31.19 -23.83 -2.94
N VAL A 11 30.74 -23.23 -1.82
CA VAL A 11 31.03 -21.82 -1.48
C VAL A 11 32.50 -21.59 -1.02
N MET A 12 33.22 -22.64 -0.61
CA MET A 12 34.65 -22.52 -0.26
C MET A 12 35.55 -22.40 -1.51
N LEU A 13 35.09 -22.85 -2.68
CA LEU A 13 35.90 -22.90 -3.91
C LEU A 13 35.95 -21.57 -4.67
N LEU A 14 34.93 -20.70 -4.52
CA LEU A 14 34.95 -19.34 -5.07
C LEU A 14 36.07 -18.46 -4.50
N GLY A 15 36.61 -18.82 -3.34
CA GLY A 15 37.82 -18.19 -2.79
C GLY A 15 39.12 -18.74 -3.40
N MET A 16 39.15 -19.88 -4.07
CA MET A 16 40.40 -20.57 -4.38
C MET A 16 41.11 -20.12 -5.68
N MET A 17 40.60 -19.10 -6.38
CA MET A 17 41.13 -18.72 -7.69
C MET A 17 41.66 -17.29 -7.71
N VAL A 18 42.97 -17.15 -7.93
CA VAL A 18 43.55 -16.02 -8.66
C VAL A 18 43.99 -16.58 -10.01
N ILE A 19 43.11 -16.46 -11.02
CA ILE A 19 43.48 -16.83 -12.38
C ILE A 19 44.32 -15.67 -12.93
N GLY A 20 45.63 -15.86 -13.04
CA GLY A 20 46.45 -14.97 -13.85
C GLY A 20 45.84 -14.86 -15.27
N THR A 21 45.97 -13.71 -15.92
CA THR A 21 45.35 -13.28 -17.20
C THR A 21 45.41 -14.26 -18.41
N SER A 22 45.95 -15.47 -18.25
CA SER A 22 46.12 -16.48 -19.28
C SER A 22 45.55 -17.88 -18.97
N ALA A 23 45.00 -18.17 -17.78
CA ALA A 23 44.37 -19.48 -17.53
C ALA A 23 42.89 -19.53 -17.91
N ALA A 24 42.44 -20.71 -18.37
CA ALA A 24 41.04 -20.92 -18.72
C ALA A 24 40.13 -20.89 -17.49
N SER A 25 39.12 -20.02 -17.49
CA SER A 25 38.02 -20.04 -16.54
C SER A 25 36.94 -21.03 -17.01
N PHE A 26 36.42 -21.82 -16.07
CA PHE A 26 35.26 -22.68 -16.33
C PHE A 26 33.99 -21.98 -15.84
N ASN A 27 32.94 -22.01 -16.64
CA ASN A 27 31.65 -21.43 -16.26
C ASN A 27 30.96 -22.18 -15.10
N ASP A 28 31.33 -23.45 -14.89
CA ASP A 28 30.85 -24.32 -13.82
C ASP A 28 31.93 -24.58 -12.75
N ALA A 29 32.88 -23.65 -12.56
CA ALA A 29 33.98 -23.80 -11.61
C ALA A 29 33.52 -24.14 -10.17
N ASP A 30 32.37 -23.62 -9.75
CA ASP A 30 31.78 -23.84 -8.41
C ASP A 30 31.37 -25.29 -8.15
N ASP A 31 31.14 -26.06 -9.22
CA ASP A 31 30.73 -27.47 -9.15
C ASP A 31 31.94 -28.43 -9.22
N ILE A 32 33.16 -27.91 -9.41
CA ILE A 32 34.40 -28.72 -9.56
C ILE A 32 35.08 -28.90 -8.20
N SER A 33 35.23 -30.14 -7.71
CA SER A 33 35.87 -30.39 -6.40
C SER A 33 37.35 -30.03 -6.37
N ASN A 34 38.04 -30.05 -7.52
CA ASN A 34 39.45 -29.67 -7.61
C ASN A 34 39.72 -28.89 -8.90
N VAL A 35 39.48 -27.58 -8.82
CA VAL A 35 39.66 -26.65 -9.93
C VAL A 35 41.11 -26.66 -10.42
N THR A 36 42.11 -26.77 -9.53
CA THR A 36 43.52 -26.90 -9.90
C THR A 36 43.75 -28.07 -10.86
N ALA A 37 43.26 -29.27 -10.52
CA ALA A 37 43.37 -30.45 -11.36
C ALA A 37 42.69 -30.25 -12.72
N ALA A 38 41.48 -29.68 -12.75
CA ALA A 38 40.75 -29.42 -13.98
C ALA A 38 41.47 -28.40 -14.88
N THR A 39 41.92 -27.27 -14.32
CA THR A 39 42.61 -26.19 -15.05
C THR A 39 43.95 -26.66 -15.58
N ILE A 40 44.78 -27.31 -14.76
CA ILE A 40 46.07 -27.84 -15.22
C ILE A 40 45.87 -28.88 -16.32
N LEU A 41 44.94 -29.82 -16.16
CA LEU A 41 44.68 -30.85 -17.17
C LEU A 41 44.10 -30.30 -18.47
N GLN A 42 43.35 -29.18 -18.42
CA GLN A 42 42.89 -28.46 -19.60
C GLN A 42 44.02 -27.74 -20.30
N GLU A 43 44.83 -27.00 -19.55
CA GLU A 43 45.95 -26.24 -20.09
C GLU A 43 46.95 -27.15 -20.81
N ILE A 44 47.27 -28.31 -20.21
CA ILE A 44 48.15 -29.30 -20.85
C ILE A 44 47.43 -30.21 -21.87
N GLY A 45 46.15 -29.97 -22.13
CA GLY A 45 45.36 -30.63 -23.18
C GLY A 45 44.94 -32.08 -22.88
N VAL A 46 45.06 -32.55 -21.64
CA VAL A 46 44.68 -33.92 -21.22
C VAL A 46 43.16 -34.06 -21.11
N MET A 47 42.48 -33.12 -20.46
CA MET A 47 41.02 -33.07 -20.32
C MET A 47 40.50 -31.70 -20.71
N LEU A 48 39.66 -31.61 -21.75
CA LEU A 48 39.13 -30.35 -22.27
C LEU A 48 37.66 -30.16 -21.88
N GLY A 49 37.27 -28.95 -21.51
CA GLY A 49 35.87 -28.54 -21.35
C GLY A 49 35.06 -28.61 -22.65
N ASP A 50 33.78 -28.28 -22.55
CA ASP A 50 32.87 -28.21 -23.68
C ASP A 50 32.96 -26.86 -24.43
N ASP A 51 32.30 -26.77 -25.59
CA ASP A 51 32.29 -25.55 -26.42
C ASP A 51 31.56 -24.36 -25.76
N LYS A 52 30.92 -24.56 -24.60
CA LYS A 52 30.24 -23.54 -23.81
C LYS A 52 31.08 -23.07 -22.62
N GLY A 53 32.32 -23.53 -22.49
CA GLY A 53 33.21 -23.17 -21.40
C GLY A 53 32.96 -23.93 -20.10
N ASN A 54 32.19 -25.03 -20.09
CA ASN A 54 31.98 -25.85 -18.89
C ASN A 54 32.94 -27.04 -18.84
N PHE A 55 33.38 -27.43 -17.66
CA PHE A 55 34.15 -28.65 -17.43
C PHE A 55 33.28 -29.91 -17.40
N GLY A 56 32.05 -29.80 -16.85
CA GLY A 56 31.10 -30.88 -16.63
C GLY A 56 31.53 -31.87 -15.54
N PRO A 57 31.78 -31.43 -14.29
CA PRO A 57 32.40 -32.24 -13.23
C PRO A 57 31.63 -33.53 -12.90
N ASP A 58 30.29 -33.47 -12.93
CA ASP A 58 29.40 -34.60 -12.61
C ASP A 58 29.25 -35.64 -13.73
N LEU A 59 29.75 -35.35 -14.93
CA LEU A 59 29.59 -36.27 -16.06
C LEU A 59 30.37 -37.56 -15.81
N ILE A 60 29.73 -38.71 -16.05
CA ILE A 60 30.41 -40.00 -15.91
C ILE A 60 31.39 -40.21 -17.07
N VAL A 61 32.64 -40.54 -16.73
CA VAL A 61 33.68 -40.82 -17.73
C VAL A 61 33.51 -42.23 -18.26
N THR A 62 33.50 -42.37 -19.58
CA THR A 62 33.44 -43.67 -20.25
C THR A 62 34.82 -44.31 -20.34
N ARG A 63 34.89 -45.64 -20.48
CA ARG A 63 36.15 -46.36 -20.69
C ARG A 63 36.90 -45.89 -21.95
N GLY A 64 36.17 -45.50 -22.99
CA GLY A 64 36.75 -44.90 -24.20
C GLY A 64 37.41 -43.55 -23.93
N GLN A 65 36.76 -42.67 -23.15
CA GLN A 65 37.35 -41.40 -22.73
C GLN A 65 38.56 -41.61 -21.80
N MET A 66 38.50 -42.58 -20.87
CA MET A 66 39.64 -42.91 -20.01
C MET A 66 40.86 -43.38 -20.82
N ALA A 67 40.66 -44.17 -21.88
CA ALA A 67 41.75 -44.57 -22.76
C ALA A 67 42.43 -43.35 -23.44
N ILE A 68 41.64 -42.35 -23.84
CA ILE A 68 42.16 -41.08 -24.38
C ILE A 68 42.99 -40.34 -23.32
N ILE A 69 42.45 -40.18 -22.11
CA ILE A 69 43.11 -39.49 -20.99
C ILE A 69 44.46 -40.14 -20.68
N VAL A 70 44.51 -41.47 -20.56
CA VAL A 70 45.77 -42.20 -20.25
C VAL A 70 46.80 -42.07 -21.37
N CYS A 71 46.38 -42.16 -22.64
CA CYS A 71 47.28 -41.94 -23.77
C CYS A 71 47.83 -40.52 -23.81
N LYS A 72 46.99 -39.51 -23.51
CA LYS A 72 47.42 -38.12 -23.40
C LYS A 72 48.41 -37.97 -22.26
N LEU A 73 48.08 -38.37 -21.03
CA LEU A 73 48.98 -38.33 -19.86
C LEU A 73 50.40 -38.86 -20.16
N LEU A 74 50.51 -39.97 -20.90
CA LEU A 74 51.81 -40.60 -21.20
C LEU A 74 52.65 -39.88 -22.26
N TYR A 75 52.02 -39.19 -23.21
CA TYR A 75 52.71 -38.71 -24.41
C TYR A 75 52.59 -37.21 -24.65
N GLY A 76 51.62 -36.51 -24.05
CA GLY A 76 51.35 -35.09 -24.26
C GLY A 76 51.32 -34.74 -25.75
N ASP A 77 52.05 -33.70 -26.14
CA ASP A 77 52.21 -33.24 -27.53
C ASP A 77 52.85 -34.27 -28.48
N LYS A 78 53.52 -35.29 -27.94
CA LYS A 78 54.14 -36.36 -28.73
C LYS A 78 53.13 -37.45 -29.10
N LEU A 79 51.88 -37.35 -28.65
CA LEU A 79 50.86 -38.35 -28.92
C LEU A 79 50.51 -38.38 -30.41
N ASN A 80 50.70 -39.53 -31.04
CA ASN A 80 50.28 -39.78 -32.41
C ASN A 80 49.61 -41.14 -32.53
N VAL A 81 48.28 -41.13 -32.67
CA VAL A 81 47.45 -42.33 -32.77
C VAL A 81 47.13 -42.75 -34.21
N THR A 82 47.50 -41.95 -35.22
CA THR A 82 47.16 -42.18 -36.64
C THR A 82 47.56 -43.57 -37.13
N GLN A 83 48.71 -44.09 -36.67
CA GLN A 83 49.20 -45.43 -37.04
C GLN A 83 48.36 -46.58 -36.47
N PHE A 84 47.54 -46.30 -35.46
CA PHE A 84 46.66 -47.26 -34.78
C PHE A 84 45.20 -47.18 -35.27
N GLU A 85 44.81 -46.15 -36.02
CA GLU A 85 43.43 -45.94 -36.49
C GLU A 85 43.01 -46.88 -37.65
N GLY A 86 43.99 -47.42 -38.38
CA GLY A 86 43.75 -48.25 -39.57
C GLY A 86 43.28 -49.69 -39.28
N SER A 87 43.12 -50.05 -38.01
CA SER A 87 42.70 -51.40 -37.58
C SER A 87 41.78 -51.32 -36.37
N SER A 88 41.08 -52.39 -36.05
CA SER A 88 40.23 -52.45 -34.86
C SER A 88 40.45 -53.78 -34.16
N GLN A 89 40.84 -53.74 -32.88
CA GLN A 89 41.02 -54.93 -32.05
C GLN A 89 39.70 -55.39 -31.39
N TYR A 90 38.69 -54.51 -31.33
CA TYR A 90 37.43 -54.73 -30.63
C TYR A 90 36.25 -54.41 -31.52
N ALA A 91 35.25 -55.30 -31.58
CA ALA A 91 34.13 -55.20 -32.53
C ALA A 91 33.27 -53.93 -32.34
N ASP A 92 33.20 -53.41 -31.12
CA ASP A 92 32.47 -52.21 -30.71
C ASP A 92 33.30 -50.91 -30.81
N VAL A 93 34.55 -50.98 -31.26
CA VAL A 93 35.40 -49.81 -31.52
C VAL A 93 35.85 -49.83 -32.99
N PRO A 94 34.94 -49.63 -33.96
CA PRO A 94 35.25 -49.73 -35.38
C PRO A 94 36.22 -48.62 -35.84
N VAL A 95 36.84 -48.84 -37.01
CA VAL A 95 37.65 -47.81 -37.68
C VAL A 95 36.81 -46.56 -37.91
N GLY A 96 37.32 -45.40 -37.51
CA GLY A 96 36.59 -44.12 -37.54
C GLY A 96 35.85 -43.77 -36.24
N HIS A 97 35.76 -44.67 -35.26
CA HIS A 97 35.32 -44.31 -33.91
C HIS A 97 36.35 -43.38 -33.24
N TYR A 98 35.91 -42.31 -32.57
CA TYR A 98 36.81 -41.28 -32.01
C TYR A 98 37.88 -41.84 -31.05
N ALA A 99 37.55 -42.90 -30.31
CA ALA A 99 38.49 -43.57 -29.40
C ALA A 99 39.35 -44.67 -30.05
N ASN A 100 39.17 -45.02 -31.33
CA ASN A 100 39.77 -46.22 -31.94
C ASN A 100 41.31 -46.22 -31.89
N GLY A 101 41.96 -45.14 -32.34
CA GLY A 101 43.41 -45.03 -32.30
C GLY A 101 43.99 -45.11 -30.88
N TYR A 102 43.33 -44.45 -29.92
CA TYR A 102 43.72 -44.43 -28.51
C TYR A 102 43.57 -45.80 -27.84
N VAL A 103 42.43 -46.46 -28.07
CA VAL A 103 42.17 -47.80 -27.52
C VAL A 103 43.18 -48.81 -28.07
N ASN A 104 43.47 -48.78 -29.36
CA ASN A 104 44.46 -49.68 -29.95
C ASN A 104 45.89 -49.39 -29.43
N LEU A 105 46.27 -48.12 -29.28
CA LEU A 105 47.56 -47.74 -28.69
C LEU A 105 47.66 -48.25 -27.24
N ALA A 106 46.71 -47.90 -26.38
CA ALA A 106 46.72 -48.31 -24.98
C ALA A 106 46.66 -49.84 -24.81
N SER A 107 45.97 -50.56 -25.70
CA SER A 107 45.94 -52.03 -25.71
C SER A 107 47.28 -52.62 -26.15
N SER A 108 47.95 -52.03 -27.16
CA SER A 108 49.29 -52.44 -27.59
C SER A 108 50.36 -52.26 -26.50
N LEU A 109 50.15 -51.29 -25.60
CA LEU A 109 50.98 -51.04 -24.43
C LEU A 109 50.60 -51.92 -23.21
N GLY A 110 49.55 -52.73 -23.31
CA GLY A 110 49.07 -53.60 -22.23
C GLY A 110 48.39 -52.86 -21.07
N ILE A 111 48.06 -51.58 -21.26
CA ILE A 111 47.44 -50.70 -20.26
C ILE A 111 45.97 -51.05 -20.09
N ILE A 112 45.26 -51.25 -21.21
CA ILE A 112 43.83 -51.59 -21.22
C ILE A 112 43.58 -52.97 -21.84
N ASN A 113 42.47 -53.57 -21.45
CA ASN A 113 41.94 -54.82 -22.02
C ASN A 113 40.42 -54.72 -22.20
N GLY A 114 39.89 -55.45 -23.19
CA GLY A 114 38.46 -55.67 -23.36
C GLY A 114 37.91 -56.74 -22.42
N TYR A 115 36.61 -57.00 -22.47
CA TYR A 115 35.91 -57.94 -21.57
C TYR A 115 36.20 -59.44 -21.84
N GLY A 116 37.12 -59.76 -22.75
CA GLY A 116 37.48 -61.14 -23.11
C GLY A 116 36.53 -61.81 -24.13
N ASN A 117 35.46 -61.12 -24.55
CA ASN A 117 34.49 -61.57 -25.55
C ASN A 117 34.64 -60.87 -26.92
N GLY A 118 35.74 -60.13 -27.13
CA GLY A 118 35.98 -59.33 -28.34
C GLY A 118 35.40 -57.90 -28.30
N TYR A 119 34.82 -57.48 -27.17
CA TYR A 119 34.28 -56.14 -26.94
C TYR A 119 35.12 -55.37 -25.91
N PHE A 120 35.19 -54.05 -26.06
CA PHE A 120 35.89 -53.15 -25.14
C PHE A 120 34.95 -52.42 -24.16
N GLY A 121 33.72 -52.12 -24.59
CA GLY A 121 32.77 -51.26 -23.89
C GLY A 121 33.19 -49.79 -23.91
N PRO A 122 33.39 -49.15 -25.08
CA PRO A 122 33.89 -47.76 -25.14
C PRO A 122 32.94 -46.75 -24.50
N SER A 123 31.63 -47.02 -24.48
CA SER A 123 30.60 -46.16 -23.90
C SER A 123 30.24 -46.54 -22.46
N ASP A 124 30.76 -47.65 -21.94
CA ASP A 124 30.47 -48.08 -20.57
C ASP A 124 31.22 -47.18 -19.58
N PRO A 125 30.62 -46.85 -18.41
CA PRO A 125 31.31 -46.13 -17.34
C PRO A 125 32.62 -46.79 -16.93
N VAL A 126 33.69 -46.00 -16.77
CA VAL A 126 34.93 -46.50 -16.16
C VAL A 126 34.75 -46.57 -14.65
N THR A 127 35.06 -47.72 -14.05
CA THR A 127 34.97 -47.87 -12.60
C THR A 127 36.23 -47.39 -11.88
N THR A 128 36.14 -47.07 -10.58
CA THR A 128 37.29 -46.66 -9.76
C THR A 128 38.48 -47.62 -9.88
N ALA A 129 38.23 -48.93 -9.74
CA ALA A 129 39.28 -49.93 -9.85
C ALA A 129 39.86 -50.05 -11.27
N GLN A 130 39.04 -49.84 -12.30
CA GLN A 130 39.50 -49.85 -13.69
C GLN A 130 40.41 -48.66 -13.98
N ALA A 131 40.02 -47.46 -13.56
CA ALA A 131 40.83 -46.26 -13.73
C ALA A 131 42.16 -46.36 -12.96
N ALA A 132 42.13 -46.78 -11.69
CA ALA A 132 43.32 -47.02 -10.87
C ALA A 132 44.28 -48.03 -11.53
N LEU A 133 43.73 -49.13 -12.08
CA LEU A 133 44.54 -50.13 -12.78
C LEU A 133 45.18 -49.56 -14.06
N MET A 134 44.42 -48.81 -14.85
CA MET A 134 44.94 -48.19 -16.08
C MET A 134 46.06 -47.18 -15.79
N LEU A 135 45.88 -46.31 -14.78
CA LEU A 135 46.89 -45.32 -14.37
C LEU A 135 48.13 -45.99 -13.76
N GLY A 136 47.96 -46.97 -12.87
CA GLY A 136 49.09 -47.71 -12.31
C GLY A 136 49.87 -48.52 -13.35
N LYS A 137 49.19 -49.04 -14.38
CA LYS A 137 49.84 -49.66 -15.55
C LYS A 137 50.59 -48.65 -16.41
N ALA A 138 50.03 -47.46 -16.61
CA ALA A 138 50.67 -46.37 -17.33
C ALA A 138 51.97 -45.92 -16.63
N LEU A 139 51.96 -45.85 -15.30
CA LEU A 139 53.16 -45.61 -14.48
C LEU A 139 54.13 -46.81 -14.44
N GLY A 140 53.70 -47.99 -14.86
CA GLY A 140 54.56 -49.17 -15.00
C GLY A 140 54.55 -50.16 -13.83
N TYR A 141 53.69 -50.03 -12.81
CA TYR A 141 53.75 -50.80 -11.55
C TYR A 141 53.23 -52.27 -11.58
N TYR A 142 52.80 -52.77 -12.73
CA TYR A 142 52.17 -54.10 -12.88
C TYR A 142 52.85 -54.99 -13.93
N GLN A 143 54.17 -54.91 -14.01
CA GLN A 143 54.98 -55.60 -15.02
C GLN A 143 55.55 -56.94 -14.52
N HIS A 144 55.34 -57.32 -13.25
CA HIS A 144 55.86 -58.55 -12.62
C HIS A 144 54.76 -59.45 -12.04
N ASN A 145 53.80 -59.87 -12.87
CA ASN A 145 52.76 -60.88 -12.53
C ASN A 145 51.90 -60.57 -11.29
N GLU A 146 51.71 -59.30 -10.95
CA GLU A 146 51.01 -58.90 -9.72
C GLU A 146 49.49 -58.87 -9.90
N LEU A 147 49.07 -59.01 -11.15
CA LEU A 147 47.70 -59.27 -11.56
C LEU A 147 47.53 -60.78 -11.78
N THR A 148 46.51 -61.32 -11.13
CA THR A 148 46.16 -62.74 -11.11
C THR A 148 45.27 -63.17 -12.27
N GLY A 149 44.65 -62.19 -12.95
CA GLY A 149 43.63 -62.43 -13.97
C GLY A 149 42.22 -62.64 -13.39
N ASP A 150 42.07 -62.67 -12.07
CA ASP A 150 40.78 -62.59 -11.38
C ASP A 150 40.48 -61.13 -11.04
N TRP A 151 39.47 -60.55 -11.72
CA TRP A 151 39.07 -59.16 -11.53
C TRP A 151 38.78 -58.80 -10.07
N SER A 152 38.24 -59.73 -9.27
CA SER A 152 37.90 -59.44 -7.87
C SER A 152 39.15 -59.13 -7.03
N GLN A 153 40.26 -59.82 -7.31
CA GLN A 153 41.53 -59.64 -6.63
C GLN A 153 42.33 -58.50 -7.26
N ASP A 154 42.36 -58.44 -8.59
CA ASP A 154 43.10 -57.44 -9.34
C ASP A 154 42.55 -56.01 -9.10
N ALA A 155 41.23 -55.88 -8.93
CA ALA A 155 40.60 -54.61 -8.55
C ALA A 155 41.05 -54.12 -7.16
N LEU A 156 41.15 -55.02 -6.17
CA LEU A 156 41.63 -54.66 -4.84
C LEU A 156 43.12 -54.27 -4.85
N THR A 157 43.94 -55.00 -5.62
CA THR A 157 45.35 -54.66 -5.84
C THR A 157 45.50 -53.30 -6.52
N ALA A 158 44.64 -52.98 -7.48
CA ALA A 158 44.59 -51.68 -8.15
C ALA A 158 44.30 -50.53 -7.17
N ILE A 159 43.23 -50.66 -6.38
CA ILE A 159 42.86 -49.67 -5.38
C ILE A 159 43.96 -49.52 -4.32
N THR A 160 44.53 -50.62 -3.83
CA THR A 160 45.58 -50.59 -2.79
C THR A 160 46.82 -49.84 -3.28
N LEU A 161 47.24 -50.07 -4.51
CA LEU A 161 48.38 -49.33 -5.08
C LEU A 161 48.02 -47.85 -5.27
N ALA A 162 46.87 -47.54 -5.85
CA ALA A 162 46.44 -46.17 -6.08
C ALA A 162 46.33 -45.36 -4.76
N THR A 163 45.85 -45.97 -3.68
CA THR A 163 45.88 -45.36 -2.34
C THR A 163 47.31 -45.10 -1.85
N ARG A 164 48.24 -46.06 -2.07
CA ARG A 164 49.65 -45.89 -1.68
C ARG A 164 50.38 -44.83 -2.50
N LEU A 165 50.02 -44.66 -3.75
CA LEU A 165 50.54 -43.62 -4.65
C LEU A 165 49.76 -42.30 -4.53
N THR A 166 48.95 -42.15 -3.47
CA THR A 166 48.16 -40.94 -3.18
C THR A 166 47.29 -40.44 -4.34
N MET A 167 46.91 -41.32 -5.27
CA MET A 167 46.07 -40.95 -6.43
C MET A 167 44.67 -40.46 -6.02
N PHE A 168 44.18 -40.91 -4.86
CA PHE A 168 42.89 -40.51 -4.30
C PHE A 168 42.99 -39.33 -3.33
N GLU A 169 44.15 -38.69 -3.20
CA GLU A 169 44.29 -37.53 -2.34
C GLU A 169 43.40 -36.38 -2.84
N GLY A 170 42.65 -35.76 -1.93
CA GLY A 170 41.63 -34.76 -2.28
C GLY A 170 40.27 -35.33 -2.69
N ILE A 171 40.07 -36.65 -2.76
CA ILE A 171 38.75 -37.26 -3.04
C ILE A 171 38.42 -38.42 -2.09
N VAL A 172 37.11 -38.65 -1.87
CA VAL A 172 36.63 -39.90 -1.28
C VAL A 172 36.29 -40.84 -2.43
N PRO A 173 37.15 -41.80 -2.78
CA PRO A 173 36.93 -42.62 -3.96
C PRO A 173 35.62 -43.43 -3.80
N PRO A 174 34.72 -43.41 -4.80
CA PRO A 174 33.51 -44.22 -4.78
C PRO A 174 33.87 -45.71 -4.77
N THR A 175 32.89 -46.55 -4.43
CA THR A 175 33.13 -48.00 -4.29
C THR A 175 33.78 -48.57 -5.56
N ALA A 176 34.64 -49.59 -5.43
CA ALA A 176 35.54 -50.05 -6.49
C ALA A 176 34.91 -50.30 -7.89
N ASN A 177 33.59 -50.57 -7.94
CA ASN A 177 32.83 -50.90 -9.14
C ASN A 177 31.88 -49.80 -9.62
N GLU A 178 31.86 -48.64 -8.97
CA GLU A 178 31.03 -47.50 -9.34
C GLU A 178 31.70 -46.66 -10.42
N GLY A 179 30.89 -46.08 -11.31
CA GLY A 179 31.39 -45.22 -12.40
C GLY A 179 31.98 -43.92 -11.83
N LEU A 180 33.12 -43.50 -12.36
CA LEU A 180 33.76 -42.26 -11.93
C LEU A 180 33.17 -41.05 -12.66
N THR A 181 32.90 -40.00 -11.89
CA THR A 181 32.64 -38.66 -12.42
C THR A 181 33.91 -38.08 -13.03
N ARG A 182 33.75 -37.09 -13.90
CA ARG A 182 34.82 -36.41 -14.61
C ARG A 182 35.77 -35.70 -13.67
N ASP A 183 35.23 -35.14 -12.60
CA ASP A 183 35.97 -34.52 -11.51
C ASP A 183 36.87 -35.53 -10.76
N ASN A 184 36.34 -36.69 -10.37
CA ASN A 184 37.15 -37.74 -9.75
C ASN A 184 38.28 -38.24 -10.67
N VAL A 185 38.01 -38.39 -11.97
CA VAL A 185 39.04 -38.78 -12.96
C VAL A 185 40.09 -37.68 -13.13
N ALA A 186 39.70 -36.40 -13.07
CA ALA A 186 40.62 -35.28 -13.14
C ALA A 186 41.59 -35.30 -11.96
N VAL A 187 41.08 -35.41 -10.73
CA VAL A 187 41.94 -35.51 -9.53
C VAL A 187 42.87 -36.71 -9.60
N MET A 188 42.35 -37.89 -9.94
CA MET A 188 43.18 -39.11 -10.04
C MET A 188 44.28 -38.95 -11.11
N SER A 189 43.96 -38.34 -12.25
CA SER A 189 44.89 -38.12 -13.35
C SER A 189 45.94 -37.07 -12.98
N PHE A 190 45.52 -35.99 -12.32
CA PHE A 190 46.40 -34.94 -11.82
C PHE A 190 47.37 -35.48 -10.76
N ASN A 191 46.88 -36.16 -9.74
CA ASN A 191 47.73 -36.79 -8.73
C ASN A 191 48.69 -37.82 -9.34
N THR A 192 48.25 -38.59 -10.34
CA THR A 192 49.12 -39.49 -11.10
C THR A 192 50.23 -38.73 -11.82
N LEU A 193 49.93 -37.53 -12.33
CA LEU A 193 50.85 -36.69 -13.06
C LEU A 193 51.89 -36.02 -12.13
N THR A 194 51.46 -35.60 -10.93
CA THR A 194 52.23 -34.69 -10.07
C THR A 194 52.79 -35.34 -8.80
N ARG A 195 52.21 -36.46 -8.33
CA ARG A 195 52.60 -37.10 -7.05
C ARG A 195 53.20 -38.49 -7.25
N ALA A 196 53.03 -39.11 -8.42
CA ALA A 196 53.48 -40.46 -8.68
C ALA A 196 54.69 -40.52 -9.63
N THR A 197 55.68 -41.34 -9.26
CA THR A 197 56.90 -41.55 -10.06
C THR A 197 56.73 -42.74 -11.00
N PRO A 198 56.92 -42.58 -12.33
CA PRO A 198 56.90 -43.69 -13.26
C PRO A 198 58.09 -44.63 -13.05
N VAL A 199 57.83 -45.94 -13.14
CA VAL A 199 58.80 -47.01 -12.94
C VAL A 199 58.92 -47.90 -14.17
N ARG A 200 60.07 -48.59 -14.28
CA ARG A 200 60.32 -49.65 -15.26
C ARG A 200 60.74 -50.91 -14.53
N PHE A 201 60.18 -52.03 -14.96
CA PHE A 201 60.57 -53.33 -14.44
C PHE A 201 61.75 -53.89 -15.25
N ASN A 202 62.79 -54.35 -14.56
CA ASN A 202 63.91 -55.04 -15.17
C ASN A 202 63.78 -56.55 -14.94
N THR A 203 63.48 -57.28 -16.00
CA THR A 203 63.28 -58.73 -15.98
C THR A 203 64.53 -59.54 -15.62
N ILE A 204 65.73 -58.95 -15.71
CA ILE A 204 66.99 -59.65 -15.42
C ILE A 204 67.24 -59.73 -13.90
N VAL A 205 66.91 -58.65 -13.19
CA VAL A 205 67.16 -58.49 -11.74
C VAL A 205 65.89 -58.56 -10.91
N ASN A 206 64.73 -58.64 -11.57
CA ASN A 206 63.42 -58.83 -10.95
C ASN A 206 62.98 -57.68 -10.03
N GLU A 207 63.32 -56.45 -10.40
CA GLU A 207 63.10 -55.25 -9.59
C GLU A 207 62.61 -54.06 -10.44
N TYR A 208 62.00 -53.09 -9.77
CA TYR A 208 61.55 -51.83 -10.37
C TYR A 208 62.61 -50.73 -10.23
N TYR A 209 62.70 -49.87 -11.24
CA TYR A 209 63.63 -48.74 -11.30
C TYR A 209 62.89 -47.49 -11.77
N THR A 210 63.21 -46.32 -11.19
CA THR A 210 62.63 -45.05 -11.61
C THR A 210 63.10 -44.64 -13.01
N VAL A 211 62.24 -43.98 -13.78
CA VAL A 211 62.61 -43.47 -15.11
C VAL A 211 63.56 -42.28 -14.95
N GLY A 212 64.86 -42.49 -15.20
CA GLY A 212 65.91 -41.45 -15.11
C GLY A 212 66.97 -41.67 -14.04
N GLY A 213 66.82 -42.67 -13.17
CA GLY A 213 67.82 -43.03 -12.14
C GLY A 213 69.01 -43.86 -12.65
N SER A 214 70.12 -43.82 -11.91
CA SER A 214 71.28 -44.70 -12.13
C SER A 214 70.95 -46.16 -11.77
N LEU A 215 71.38 -47.11 -12.60
CA LEU A 215 71.16 -48.57 -12.50
C LEU A 215 71.71 -49.26 -11.22
N THR A 216 72.16 -48.51 -10.22
CA THR A 216 72.97 -48.98 -9.09
C THR A 216 72.22 -49.24 -7.79
N THR A 217 70.93 -48.94 -7.70
CA THR A 217 70.10 -49.25 -6.53
C THR A 217 68.79 -49.88 -6.99
N GLY A 218 68.70 -51.21 -6.86
CA GLY A 218 67.46 -51.96 -7.01
C GLY A 218 66.45 -51.57 -5.93
N VAL A 219 65.19 -51.39 -6.32
CA VAL A 219 64.10 -51.11 -5.39
C VAL A 219 63.19 -52.34 -5.38
N GLU A 220 63.06 -53.01 -4.23
CA GLU A 220 62.08 -54.08 -4.05
C GLU A 220 60.67 -53.53 -4.26
N TYR A 221 59.75 -54.40 -4.70
CA TYR A 221 58.36 -54.13 -5.13
C TYR A 221 57.51 -53.22 -4.23
N ILE A 222 58.00 -52.89 -3.03
CA ILE A 222 57.26 -52.23 -1.95
C ILE A 222 57.98 -50.98 -1.41
N ASP A 223 59.26 -50.73 -1.72
CA ASP A 223 60.05 -49.61 -1.16
C ASP A 223 60.16 -48.37 -2.09
N ALA A 224 59.47 -48.39 -3.24
CA ALA A 224 59.33 -47.18 -4.07
C ALA A 224 58.55 -46.06 -3.35
N TYR A 225 57.85 -46.37 -2.26
CA TYR A 225 57.21 -45.39 -1.38
C TYR A 225 58.19 -44.64 -0.47
N GLU A 226 59.34 -45.23 -0.09
CA GLU A 226 60.35 -44.53 0.72
C GLU A 226 61.34 -43.71 -0.13
N PHE A 227 61.56 -44.07 -1.40
CA PHE A 227 62.32 -43.23 -2.35
C PHE A 227 61.50 -42.11 -3.00
N GLY A 228 60.17 -42.24 -2.97
CA GLY A 228 59.21 -41.22 -3.41
C GLY A 228 58.68 -40.37 -2.25
N LYS A 229 59.27 -40.46 -1.05
CA LYS A 229 59.10 -39.41 -0.05
C LYS A 229 60.15 -38.34 -0.27
N PRO A 230 59.73 -37.07 -0.41
CA PRO A 230 60.64 -35.94 -0.53
C PRO A 230 61.59 -35.87 0.67
N ASP A 231 62.88 -35.65 0.41
CA ASP A 231 63.91 -35.40 1.43
C ASP A 231 64.20 -33.89 1.44
N TYR A 232 63.26 -33.12 1.99
CA TYR A 232 63.24 -31.68 2.37
C TYR A 232 64.28 -30.73 1.73
N THR A 233 64.58 -30.85 0.43
CA THR A 233 65.59 -30.01 -0.23
C THR A 233 65.30 -29.76 -1.71
N GLY A 234 64.16 -29.13 -2.00
CA GLY A 234 64.04 -28.13 -3.09
C GLY A 234 64.20 -28.58 -4.54
N ASN A 235 63.92 -29.84 -4.92
CA ASN A 235 63.82 -30.24 -6.35
C ASN A 235 63.02 -31.54 -6.60
N GLU A 236 61.93 -31.72 -5.86
CA GLU A 236 61.29 -33.02 -5.61
C GLU A 236 60.24 -33.43 -6.68
N TYR A 237 59.85 -32.53 -7.58
CA TYR A 237 58.89 -32.79 -8.66
C TYR A 237 59.52 -33.28 -9.97
N SER A 238 60.85 -33.27 -10.10
CA SER A 238 61.59 -33.47 -11.36
C SER A 238 61.47 -34.87 -11.98
N HIS A 239 60.98 -35.86 -11.24
CA HIS A 239 60.85 -37.25 -11.68
C HIS A 239 59.43 -37.67 -12.06
N THR A 240 58.45 -36.77 -11.90
CA THR A 240 57.03 -37.04 -12.17
C THR A 240 56.72 -36.95 -13.67
N LEU A 241 55.58 -37.49 -14.10
CA LEU A 241 55.15 -37.34 -15.50
C LEU A 241 54.84 -35.88 -15.85
N GLY A 242 54.36 -35.08 -14.90
CA GLY A 242 54.08 -33.65 -15.06
C GLY A 242 55.32 -32.86 -15.46
N PHE A 243 56.41 -33.03 -14.72
CA PHE A 243 57.67 -32.39 -15.07
C PHE A 243 58.28 -32.97 -16.35
N THR A 244 58.38 -34.30 -16.47
CA THR A 244 59.16 -34.93 -17.55
C THR A 244 58.49 -34.91 -18.93
N ILE A 245 57.15 -34.91 -19.00
CA ILE A 245 56.39 -34.89 -20.26
C ILE A 245 55.92 -33.48 -20.59
N TYR A 246 55.41 -32.73 -19.61
CA TYR A 246 54.75 -31.44 -19.81
C TYR A 246 55.59 -30.25 -19.36
N GLY A 247 56.71 -30.47 -18.66
CA GLY A 247 57.54 -29.38 -18.13
C GLY A 247 56.83 -28.57 -17.06
N LEU A 248 55.88 -29.16 -16.32
CA LEU A 248 55.19 -28.48 -15.22
C LEU A 248 56.17 -28.19 -14.08
N TYR A 249 56.14 -26.96 -13.60
CA TYR A 249 56.92 -26.43 -12.49
C TYR A 249 55.98 -25.80 -11.47
N ILE A 250 56.33 -25.88 -10.19
CA ILE A 250 55.58 -25.24 -9.09
C ILE A 250 56.56 -24.32 -8.37
N SER A 251 56.13 -23.11 -8.03
CA SER A 251 56.93 -22.16 -7.25
C SER A 251 57.23 -22.66 -5.83
N GLU A 252 58.23 -22.04 -5.19
CA GLU A 252 58.55 -22.34 -3.78
C GLU A 252 57.41 -21.85 -2.87
N ASP A 253 57.22 -22.50 -1.72
CA ASP A 253 56.08 -22.39 -0.78
C ASP A 253 55.69 -20.99 -0.24
N ASN A 254 56.30 -19.91 -0.72
CA ASN A 254 56.14 -18.54 -0.23
C ASN A 254 55.28 -17.64 -1.13
N ASP A 255 54.79 -18.15 -2.26
CA ASP A 255 53.90 -17.37 -3.09
C ASP A 255 52.55 -17.17 -2.40
N ARG A 256 52.00 -15.99 -2.62
CA ARG A 256 50.72 -15.59 -2.06
C ARG A 256 49.89 -14.98 -3.16
N ASP A 257 48.59 -15.14 -3.02
CA ASP A 257 47.65 -14.44 -3.87
C ASP A 257 47.39 -13.00 -3.37
N ASP A 258 46.55 -12.28 -4.09
CA ASP A 258 46.27 -10.85 -3.81
C ASP A 258 45.65 -10.63 -2.43
N PHE A 259 45.03 -11.65 -1.82
CA PHE A 259 44.51 -11.61 -0.45
C PHE A 259 45.52 -12.06 0.61
N GLY A 260 46.74 -12.41 0.22
CA GLY A 260 47.79 -12.91 1.10
C GLY A 260 47.68 -14.39 1.46
N ARG A 261 46.79 -15.15 0.79
CA ARG A 261 46.63 -16.59 1.00
C ARG A 261 47.84 -17.33 0.47
N PRO A 262 48.38 -18.31 1.20
CA PRO A 262 49.44 -19.16 0.67
C PRO A 262 48.97 -19.85 -0.61
N ALA A 263 49.73 -19.70 -1.69
CA ALA A 263 49.40 -20.23 -2.99
C ALA A 263 50.56 -21.03 -3.58
N GLU A 264 50.23 -21.87 -4.56
CA GLU A 264 51.18 -22.61 -5.39
C GLU A 264 51.05 -22.09 -6.83
N GLU A 265 52.09 -21.41 -7.33
CA GLU A 265 52.12 -20.98 -8.72
C GLU A 265 52.60 -22.13 -9.60
N TRP A 266 51.73 -22.58 -10.50
CA TRP A 266 52.09 -23.53 -11.54
C TRP A 266 52.55 -22.78 -12.77
N SER A 267 53.68 -23.20 -13.33
CA SER A 267 54.29 -22.62 -14.54
C SER A 267 54.94 -23.71 -15.39
N TYR A 268 55.39 -23.33 -16.58
CA TYR A 268 56.25 -24.19 -17.40
C TYR A 268 57.74 -23.95 -17.08
N GLU A 269 58.56 -25.00 -17.14
CA GLU A 269 60.03 -24.95 -16.94
C GLU A 269 60.71 -23.88 -17.84
N LYS A 270 60.12 -23.58 -19.00
CA LYS A 270 60.65 -22.61 -19.98
C LYS A 270 60.09 -21.19 -19.82
N GLY A 271 59.35 -20.91 -18.75
CA GLY A 271 58.63 -19.66 -18.53
C GLY A 271 57.22 -19.69 -19.12
N GLY A 272 56.31 -18.98 -18.46
CA GLY A 272 54.87 -18.98 -18.71
C GLY A 272 54.14 -19.50 -17.48
N VAL A 273 53.43 -18.60 -16.79
CA VAL A 273 52.60 -18.93 -15.62
C VAL A 273 51.32 -19.56 -16.13
N ILE A 274 51.03 -20.77 -15.64
CA ILE A 274 49.77 -21.47 -15.89
C ILE A 274 48.70 -20.90 -14.97
N GLY A 275 48.99 -20.73 -13.68
CA GLY A 275 48.08 -20.12 -12.72
C GLY A 275 48.60 -20.20 -11.29
N SER A 276 48.06 -19.36 -10.41
CA SER A 276 48.32 -19.42 -8.97
C SER A 276 47.11 -20.05 -8.27
N PHE A 277 47.35 -21.07 -7.47
CA PHE A 277 46.29 -21.85 -6.84
C PHE A 277 46.47 -21.84 -5.33
N ASN A 278 45.45 -21.37 -4.61
CA ASN A 278 45.51 -21.28 -3.16
C ASN A 278 45.64 -22.67 -2.53
N LYS A 279 46.46 -22.77 -1.48
CA LYS A 279 46.53 -23.96 -0.65
C LYS A 279 45.21 -24.14 0.10
N GLU A 280 44.93 -25.35 0.56
CA GLU A 280 43.77 -25.61 1.39
C GLU A 280 44.01 -25.09 2.82
N PRO A 281 43.13 -24.23 3.37
CA PRO A 281 43.23 -23.82 4.75
C PRO A 281 42.96 -24.99 5.69
N ILE A 282 43.68 -25.03 6.83
CA ILE A 282 43.38 -26.01 7.89
C ILE A 282 41.99 -25.77 8.50
N LYS A 283 41.46 -24.53 8.37
CA LYS A 283 40.11 -24.19 8.74
C LYS A 283 39.63 -22.90 8.07
N THR A 284 38.39 -22.95 7.59
CA THR A 284 37.64 -21.79 7.09
C THR A 284 36.44 -21.51 7.99
N TYR A 285 36.17 -20.22 8.21
CA TYR A 285 34.98 -19.73 8.91
C TYR A 285 34.30 -18.68 8.05
N THR A 286 32.99 -18.84 7.86
CA THR A 286 32.11 -17.87 7.16
C THR A 286 31.24 -17.07 8.14
N ALA A 287 31.23 -17.53 9.39
CA ALA A 287 30.72 -16.79 10.54
C ALA A 287 31.91 -16.38 11.43
N LYS A 288 31.60 -15.73 12.54
CA LYS A 288 32.61 -15.30 13.51
C LYS A 288 33.49 -16.47 14.00
N ALA A 289 34.79 -16.41 13.71
CA ALA A 289 35.83 -17.19 14.35
C ALA A 289 36.31 -16.47 15.60
N SER A 290 36.01 -17.00 16.78
CA SER A 290 36.47 -16.38 18.02
C SER A 290 37.98 -16.61 18.23
N LYS A 291 38.64 -15.65 18.89
CA LYS A 291 40.05 -15.77 19.31
C LYS A 291 40.31 -17.03 20.15
N GLY A 292 39.31 -17.49 20.90
CA GLY A 292 39.35 -18.75 21.63
C GLY A 292 39.32 -19.99 20.75
N GLU A 293 38.51 -19.97 19.68
CA GLU A 293 38.49 -21.04 18.67
C GLU A 293 39.81 -21.11 17.90
N LEU A 294 40.34 -19.95 17.47
CA LEU A 294 41.66 -19.87 16.83
C LEU A 294 42.77 -20.40 17.75
N PHE A 295 42.74 -20.03 19.04
CA PHE A 295 43.69 -20.55 20.03
C PHE A 295 43.63 -22.07 20.16
N ASN A 296 42.41 -22.64 20.18
CA ASN A 296 42.21 -24.09 20.29
C ASN A 296 42.61 -24.83 19.02
N LEU A 297 42.39 -24.23 17.85
CA LEU A 297 42.76 -24.78 16.55
C LEU A 297 44.28 -24.94 16.41
N ILE A 298 45.03 -23.87 16.65
CA ILE A 298 46.50 -23.89 16.56
C ILE A 298 47.14 -24.64 17.74
N GLY A 299 46.53 -24.52 18.92
CA GLY A 299 46.95 -25.19 20.13
C GLY A 299 48.00 -24.41 20.92
N SER A 300 47.88 -24.49 22.25
CA SER A 300 48.66 -23.65 23.18
C SER A 300 50.19 -23.75 23.06
N SER A 301 50.72 -24.90 22.65
CA SER A 301 52.16 -25.12 22.50
C SER A 301 52.75 -24.51 21.23
N ASN A 302 51.92 -24.29 20.22
CA ASN A 302 52.30 -23.66 18.96
C ASN A 302 52.11 -22.16 19.06
N VAL A 303 50.96 -21.70 19.59
CA VAL A 303 50.69 -20.28 19.85
C VAL A 303 51.78 -19.64 20.73
N SER A 304 52.29 -20.34 21.74
CA SER A 304 53.32 -19.79 22.62
C SER A 304 54.66 -19.51 21.90
N LYS A 305 54.93 -20.19 20.78
CA LYS A 305 56.16 -20.07 19.99
C LYS A 305 56.06 -19.04 18.87
N LEU A 306 54.87 -18.55 18.56
CA LEU A 306 54.67 -17.64 17.43
C LEU A 306 55.47 -16.33 17.60
N THR A 307 56.12 -15.90 16.53
CA THR A 307 56.89 -14.65 16.38
C THR A 307 56.37 -13.85 15.18
N THR A 308 56.79 -12.59 15.04
CA THR A 308 56.40 -11.72 13.91
C THR A 308 57.37 -11.74 12.74
N SER A 309 58.49 -12.46 12.87
CA SER A 309 59.51 -12.59 11.82
C SER A 309 60.38 -13.83 12.07
N GLY A 310 61.00 -14.35 11.02
CA GLY A 310 61.83 -15.56 11.02
C GLY A 310 61.45 -16.51 9.89
N GLU A 311 62.02 -17.71 9.91
CA GLU A 311 61.70 -18.78 8.94
C GLU A 311 60.68 -19.80 9.50
N LYS A 312 60.50 -19.85 10.84
CA LYS A 312 59.64 -20.83 11.52
C LYS A 312 58.86 -20.20 12.67
N ASN A 313 57.66 -20.71 12.93
CA ASN A 313 56.73 -20.18 13.94
C ASN A 313 56.36 -18.71 13.70
N VAL A 314 56.24 -18.25 12.46
CA VAL A 314 55.86 -16.87 12.15
C VAL A 314 54.34 -16.74 12.10
N LEU A 315 53.79 -15.69 12.68
CA LEU A 315 52.41 -15.26 12.47
C LEU A 315 52.37 -14.19 11.39
N SER A 316 51.60 -14.44 10.34
CA SER A 316 51.25 -13.47 9.30
C SER A 316 49.74 -13.25 9.31
N VAL A 317 49.31 -12.00 9.15
CA VAL A 317 47.89 -11.64 9.14
C VAL A 317 47.63 -10.71 7.98
N TYR A 318 46.64 -11.05 7.16
CA TYR A 318 46.19 -10.27 6.01
C TYR A 318 44.73 -9.92 6.15
N VAL A 319 44.37 -8.67 5.85
CA VAL A 319 42.98 -8.20 5.78
C VAL A 319 42.80 -7.57 4.40
N ASP A 320 41.96 -8.16 3.56
CA ASP A 320 41.75 -7.73 2.16
C ASP A 320 43.07 -7.55 1.37
N GLY A 321 44.02 -8.46 1.61
CA GLY A 321 45.35 -8.42 0.98
C GLY A 321 46.38 -7.57 1.70
N ASP A 322 45.96 -6.62 2.54
CA ASP A 322 46.89 -5.77 3.28
C ASP A 322 47.60 -6.53 4.40
N ASP A 323 48.94 -6.52 4.37
CA ASP A 323 49.79 -7.13 5.40
C ASP A 323 49.77 -6.31 6.69
N VAL A 324 49.37 -6.97 7.79
CA VAL A 324 49.53 -6.43 9.14
C VAL A 324 50.98 -6.63 9.57
N SER A 325 51.85 -5.70 9.15
CA SER A 325 53.32 -5.78 9.28
C SER A 325 53.92 -6.19 10.65
N THR A 326 53.20 -6.04 11.76
CA THR A 326 53.62 -6.53 13.09
C THR A 326 52.46 -7.09 13.90
N PRO A 327 51.97 -8.30 13.61
CA PRO A 327 50.78 -8.83 14.28
C PRO A 327 51.15 -9.38 15.66
N ASP A 328 50.53 -8.86 16.73
CA ASP A 328 50.70 -9.45 18.07
C ASP A 328 49.80 -10.68 18.20
N LYS A 329 50.39 -11.85 18.44
CA LYS A 329 49.66 -13.10 18.64
C LYS A 329 48.60 -13.01 19.74
N ASP A 330 48.79 -12.17 20.75
CA ASP A 330 47.83 -12.02 21.84
C ASP A 330 46.55 -11.27 21.40
N ASP A 331 46.59 -10.56 20.26
CA ASP A 331 45.41 -9.95 19.66
C ASP A 331 44.52 -10.96 18.92
N TYR A 332 45.07 -12.12 18.52
CA TYR A 332 44.36 -13.12 17.70
C TYR A 332 44.10 -14.43 18.45
N PHE A 333 44.93 -14.80 19.42
CA PHE A 333 44.88 -16.09 20.11
C PHE A 333 44.70 -15.92 21.62
N VAL A 334 43.46 -15.74 22.07
CA VAL A 334 43.12 -15.55 23.48
C VAL A 334 42.28 -16.72 24.01
N ARG A 335 42.78 -17.40 25.05
CA ARG A 335 42.06 -18.51 25.68
C ARG A 335 40.67 -18.10 26.15
N ASN A 336 39.67 -18.91 25.82
CA ASN A 336 38.27 -18.74 26.22
C ASN A 336 37.67 -17.37 25.83
N SER A 337 38.23 -16.69 24.84
CA SER A 337 37.67 -15.44 24.34
C SER A 337 36.59 -15.72 23.30
N SER A 338 35.47 -15.02 23.42
CA SER A 338 34.39 -14.99 22.42
C SER A 338 34.54 -13.84 21.42
N ASP A 339 35.57 -13.00 21.56
CA ASP A 339 35.86 -11.90 20.65
C ASP A 339 36.33 -12.44 19.29
N GLY A 340 35.91 -11.82 18.19
CA GLY A 340 36.23 -12.23 16.82
C GLY A 340 37.37 -11.44 16.20
N GLY A 341 37.71 -10.27 16.77
CA GLY A 341 38.68 -9.36 16.15
C GLY A 341 38.29 -9.00 14.72
N ASN A 342 39.17 -9.31 13.77
CA ASN A 342 38.95 -9.09 12.34
C ASN A 342 37.93 -10.08 11.74
N SER A 343 37.65 -11.21 12.38
CA SER A 343 36.58 -12.11 11.97
C SER A 343 35.20 -11.58 12.40
N GLY A 344 34.19 -11.82 11.57
CA GLY A 344 32.81 -11.55 11.91
C GLY A 344 31.84 -12.32 11.02
N LYS A 345 30.56 -11.99 11.15
CA LYS A 345 29.53 -12.45 10.21
C LYS A 345 29.80 -11.82 8.85
N GLY A 346 29.77 -12.61 7.79
CA GLY A 346 30.04 -12.13 6.43
C GLY A 346 31.52 -11.99 6.07
N VAL A 347 32.45 -12.21 7.01
CA VAL A 347 33.89 -12.23 6.73
C VAL A 347 34.34 -13.66 6.51
N LEU A 348 35.01 -13.91 5.39
CA LEU A 348 35.70 -15.16 5.14
C LEU A 348 37.02 -15.16 5.91
N THR A 349 37.07 -15.92 6.99
CA THR A 349 38.30 -16.12 7.77
C THR A 349 38.92 -17.46 7.43
N GLU A 350 40.15 -17.44 6.93
CA GLU A 350 40.92 -18.64 6.61
C GLU A 350 42.15 -18.74 7.48
N VAL A 351 42.43 -19.96 7.94
CA VAL A 351 43.57 -20.26 8.79
C VAL A 351 44.44 -21.28 8.08
N TYR A 352 45.71 -20.93 7.92
CA TYR A 352 46.74 -21.78 7.34
C TYR A 352 47.80 -22.06 8.40
N GLN A 353 48.32 -23.28 8.38
CA GLN A 353 49.46 -23.67 9.20
C GLN A 353 50.35 -24.60 8.40
N ASP A 354 51.61 -24.23 8.22
CA ASP A 354 52.58 -25.06 7.51
C ASP A 354 53.33 -26.03 8.45
N GLU A 355 54.20 -26.84 7.87
CA GLU A 355 55.00 -27.83 8.61
C GLU A 355 56.05 -27.20 9.55
N ASP A 356 56.45 -25.96 9.27
CA ASP A 356 57.36 -25.15 10.08
C ASP A 356 56.63 -24.37 11.19
N ASN A 357 55.33 -24.64 11.36
CA ASN A 357 54.44 -24.02 12.33
C ASN A 357 54.26 -22.51 12.11
N ASN A 358 54.53 -22.01 10.91
CA ASN A 358 54.08 -20.68 10.52
C ASN A 358 52.56 -20.70 10.38
N VAL A 359 51.91 -19.65 10.86
CA VAL A 359 50.46 -19.50 10.87
C VAL A 359 50.12 -18.27 10.06
N THR A 360 49.29 -18.43 9.03
CA THR A 360 48.71 -17.30 8.28
C THR A 360 47.22 -17.21 8.60
N LEU A 361 46.78 -16.03 9.02
CA LEU A 361 45.36 -15.67 9.14
C LEU A 361 45.00 -14.74 7.98
N VAL A 362 43.97 -15.09 7.21
CA VAL A 362 43.46 -14.26 6.12
C VAL A 362 42.02 -13.90 6.40
N TYR A 363 41.69 -12.63 6.30
CA TYR A 363 40.34 -12.08 6.44
C TYR A 363 39.95 -11.42 5.13
N ILE A 364 38.92 -11.95 4.46
CA ILE A 364 38.40 -11.39 3.21
C ILE A 364 36.99 -10.88 3.46
N ASN A 365 36.79 -9.60 3.21
CA ASN A 365 35.54 -8.90 3.41
C ASN A 365 34.75 -8.84 2.09
N THR A 366 33.42 -8.82 2.23
CA THR A 366 32.51 -8.61 1.10
C THR A 366 31.92 -7.22 1.24
N TYR A 367 31.81 -6.52 0.12
CA TYR A 367 31.30 -5.16 -0.02
C TYR A 367 30.19 -5.11 -1.06
N VAL A 368 29.50 -3.97 -1.19
CA VAL A 368 28.37 -3.80 -2.10
C VAL A 368 28.57 -2.59 -3.00
N MET A 369 28.21 -2.76 -4.27
CA MET A 369 28.01 -1.69 -5.24
C MET A 369 26.65 -1.89 -5.92
N GLN A 370 26.17 -0.88 -6.64
CA GLN A 370 24.91 -0.94 -7.38
C GLN A 370 25.14 -0.58 -8.85
N ALA A 371 24.54 -1.35 -9.76
CA ALA A 371 24.53 -1.03 -11.18
C ALA A 371 23.69 0.23 -11.43
N THR A 372 24.26 1.20 -12.15
CA THR A 372 23.57 2.46 -12.49
C THR A 372 22.96 2.44 -13.89
N ASP A 373 23.23 1.39 -14.67
CA ASP A 373 22.74 1.20 -16.04
C ASP A 373 22.75 -0.31 -16.37
N ASP A 374 21.95 -0.71 -17.36
CA ASP A 374 21.99 -2.06 -17.95
C ASP A 374 23.35 -2.39 -18.61
N TYR A 375 23.72 -3.68 -18.65
CA TYR A 375 24.89 -4.15 -19.40
C TYR A 375 24.88 -3.68 -20.87
N SER A 376 25.97 -3.02 -21.26
CA SER A 376 26.16 -2.57 -22.63
C SER A 376 27.05 -3.52 -23.42
N SER A 377 26.45 -4.37 -24.26
CA SER A 377 27.19 -5.21 -25.23
C SER A 377 28.09 -4.41 -26.19
N SER A 378 27.82 -3.11 -26.36
CA SER A 378 28.64 -2.22 -27.19
C SER A 378 29.88 -1.68 -26.48
N LYS A 379 29.79 -1.43 -25.16
CA LYS A 379 30.92 -1.00 -24.33
C LYS A 379 31.69 -2.19 -23.75
N GLY A 380 31.03 -3.34 -23.61
CA GLY A 380 31.53 -4.50 -22.86
C GLY A 380 31.52 -4.27 -21.35
N SER A 381 30.66 -3.39 -20.81
CA SER A 381 30.69 -3.01 -19.39
C SER A 381 29.31 -2.71 -18.80
N VAL A 382 29.23 -2.72 -17.47
CA VAL A 382 28.14 -2.21 -16.62
C VAL A 382 28.67 -0.99 -15.85
N ASP A 383 27.98 0.14 -15.87
CA ASP A 383 28.35 1.31 -15.06
C ASP A 383 27.82 1.11 -13.62
N VAL A 384 28.61 1.46 -12.59
CA VAL A 384 28.32 1.13 -11.17
C VAL A 384 28.61 2.29 -10.22
N THR A 385 27.94 2.29 -9.07
CA THR A 385 28.26 3.14 -7.90
C THR A 385 28.65 2.26 -6.72
N VAL A 386 29.84 2.50 -6.15
CA VAL A 386 30.29 1.82 -4.93
C VAL A 386 29.50 2.33 -3.73
N LEU A 387 28.87 1.41 -2.98
CA LEU A 387 28.06 1.74 -1.81
C LEU A 387 28.84 1.54 -0.51
N THR A 388 29.60 0.46 -0.41
CA THR A 388 30.46 0.17 0.75
C THR A 388 31.86 -0.25 0.28
N GLY A 389 32.87 -0.11 1.14
CA GLY A 389 34.26 -0.46 0.82
C GLY A 389 35.08 0.67 0.16
N ASP A 390 36.33 0.37 -0.18
CA ASP A 390 37.32 1.36 -0.63
C ASP A 390 37.54 1.38 -2.16
N ALA A 391 36.78 0.60 -2.94
CA ALA A 391 36.89 0.59 -4.39
C ALA A 391 36.54 1.96 -4.99
N THR A 392 37.14 2.29 -6.14
CA THR A 392 36.92 3.56 -6.84
C THR A 392 36.42 3.39 -8.28
N ASP A 393 36.11 2.15 -8.63
CA ASP A 393 35.58 1.73 -9.92
C ASP A 393 34.20 2.34 -10.17
N ASN A 394 34.02 2.91 -11.36
CA ASN A 394 32.73 3.45 -11.82
C ASN A 394 32.09 2.57 -12.91
N ALA A 395 32.77 1.50 -13.32
CA ALA A 395 32.27 0.52 -14.28
C ALA A 395 33.00 -0.82 -14.12
N LEU A 396 32.28 -1.92 -14.36
CA LEU A 396 32.82 -3.28 -14.42
C LEU A 396 32.92 -3.74 -15.87
N ASN A 397 34.02 -4.39 -16.25
CA ASN A 397 34.26 -4.86 -17.61
C ASN A 397 34.03 -6.38 -17.75
N VAL A 398 33.44 -6.81 -18.87
CA VAL A 398 33.16 -8.22 -19.17
C VAL A 398 34.43 -9.03 -19.42
N ASP A 399 35.51 -8.39 -19.87
CA ASP A 399 36.81 -9.02 -20.07
C ASP A 399 37.42 -9.46 -18.72
N ASP A 400 37.11 -8.74 -17.64
CA ASP A 400 37.54 -9.06 -16.28
C ASP A 400 36.48 -9.91 -15.54
N PHE A 401 35.19 -9.67 -15.81
CA PHE A 401 34.07 -10.33 -15.14
C PHE A 401 33.01 -10.80 -16.15
N ALA A 402 33.19 -11.99 -16.73
CA ALA A 402 32.31 -12.51 -17.77
C ALA A 402 30.82 -12.63 -17.37
N GLN A 403 30.54 -12.78 -16.07
CA GLN A 403 29.19 -12.93 -15.51
C GLN A 403 28.34 -11.65 -15.53
N ILE A 404 28.93 -10.46 -15.77
CA ILE A 404 28.18 -9.20 -15.73
C ILE A 404 27.24 -8.99 -16.93
N VAL A 405 27.31 -9.88 -17.94
CA VAL A 405 26.46 -9.82 -19.14
C VAL A 405 24.96 -9.89 -18.83
N ASP A 406 24.61 -10.46 -17.67
CA ASP A 406 23.24 -10.65 -17.21
C ASP A 406 22.79 -9.59 -16.17
N TYR A 407 23.61 -8.56 -15.91
CA TYR A 407 23.31 -7.53 -14.92
C TYR A 407 22.54 -6.36 -15.55
N ALA A 408 21.56 -5.84 -14.81
CA ALA A 408 20.67 -4.76 -15.18
C ALA A 408 20.82 -3.54 -14.25
N GLU A 409 20.28 -2.39 -14.66
CA GLU A 409 20.15 -1.21 -13.80
C GLU A 409 19.51 -1.58 -12.45
N ASP A 410 19.96 -0.93 -11.37
CA ASP A 410 19.55 -1.13 -9.97
C ASP A 410 19.95 -2.47 -9.34
N ASP A 411 20.56 -3.40 -10.07
CA ASP A 411 21.08 -4.64 -9.49
C ASP A 411 22.15 -4.34 -8.44
N TYR A 412 21.98 -4.89 -7.24
CA TYR A 412 23.02 -4.92 -6.23
C TYR A 412 24.07 -5.99 -6.57
N ILE A 413 25.34 -5.60 -6.45
CA ILE A 413 26.49 -6.42 -6.80
C ILE A 413 27.38 -6.53 -5.56
N LEU A 414 27.61 -7.76 -5.11
CA LEU A 414 28.59 -8.07 -4.10
C LEU A 414 29.97 -8.10 -4.74
N TYR A 415 30.97 -7.54 -4.05
CA TYR A 415 32.34 -7.57 -4.52
C TYR A 415 33.36 -7.78 -3.39
N THR A 416 34.55 -8.23 -3.76
CA THR A 416 35.73 -8.29 -2.88
C THR A 416 36.82 -7.40 -3.45
N TYR A 417 37.65 -6.83 -2.59
CA TYR A 417 38.66 -5.85 -2.97
C TYR A 417 40.00 -6.21 -2.34
N ALA A 418 41.08 -6.16 -3.11
CA ALA A 418 42.46 -6.34 -2.64
C ALA A 418 43.47 -5.74 -3.63
N ASP A 419 44.65 -5.36 -3.13
CA ASP A 419 45.74 -4.72 -3.89
C ASP A 419 45.33 -3.50 -4.73
N GLY A 420 44.26 -2.80 -4.32
CA GLY A 420 43.77 -1.61 -5.00
C GLY A 420 42.75 -1.86 -6.11
N ASP A 421 42.39 -3.11 -6.38
CA ASP A 421 41.48 -3.50 -7.47
C ASP A 421 40.34 -4.40 -6.99
N VAL A 422 39.20 -4.35 -7.69
CA VAL A 422 38.09 -5.30 -7.48
C VAL A 422 38.50 -6.68 -7.98
N GLN A 423 38.37 -7.68 -7.12
CA GLN A 423 38.88 -9.03 -7.36
C GLN A 423 37.77 -9.99 -7.83
N THR A 424 36.57 -9.86 -7.27
CA THR A 424 35.43 -10.72 -7.62
C THR A 424 34.14 -9.90 -7.59
N VAL A 425 33.17 -10.29 -8.42
CA VAL A 425 31.82 -9.71 -8.44
C VAL A 425 30.76 -10.81 -8.54
N ALA A 426 29.64 -10.63 -7.84
CA ALA A 426 28.50 -11.53 -7.89
C ALA A 426 27.21 -10.73 -7.68
N LYS A 427 26.12 -11.11 -8.37
CA LYS A 427 24.82 -10.49 -8.14
C LYS A 427 24.34 -10.80 -6.71
N ALA A 428 23.85 -9.80 -5.99
CA ALA A 428 23.40 -9.93 -4.62
C ALA A 428 21.96 -10.46 -4.55
N ASP A 429 21.66 -11.20 -3.49
CA ASP A 429 20.28 -11.58 -3.17
C ASP A 429 19.61 -10.42 -2.39
N VAL A 430 18.48 -9.94 -2.90
CA VAL A 430 17.66 -8.92 -2.22
C VAL A 430 16.44 -9.59 -1.60
N GLN A 431 16.27 -9.41 -0.29
CA GLN A 431 15.13 -9.90 0.46
C GLN A 431 14.19 -8.73 0.80
N ALA A 432 13.01 -8.72 0.17
CA ALA A 432 11.91 -7.81 0.47
C ALA A 432 10.80 -8.51 1.26
N GLY A 433 10.11 -7.80 2.15
CA GLY A 433 8.92 -8.30 2.87
C GLY A 433 8.62 -7.54 4.16
N GLU A 434 7.64 -8.03 4.93
CA GLU A 434 7.16 -7.35 6.14
C GLU A 434 8.18 -7.46 7.28
N VAL A 435 8.55 -6.34 7.90
CA VAL A 435 9.42 -6.35 9.07
C VAL A 435 8.66 -6.80 10.31
N ASN A 436 9.03 -7.93 10.90
CA ASN A 436 8.41 -8.43 12.13
C ASN A 436 9.17 -8.05 13.40
N ALA A 437 10.49 -7.86 13.30
CA ALA A 437 11.34 -7.47 14.43
C ALA A 437 12.72 -6.99 13.94
N TYR A 438 13.38 -6.11 14.69
CA TYR A 438 14.77 -5.76 14.41
C TYR A 438 15.51 -5.38 15.70
N SER A 439 16.83 -5.32 15.60
CA SER A 439 17.73 -4.81 16.64
C SER A 439 18.77 -3.93 15.93
N ASN A 440 18.63 -2.62 16.07
CA ASN A 440 19.58 -1.67 15.49
C ASN A 440 20.87 -1.60 16.34
N ALA A 441 21.98 -1.29 15.67
CA ALA A 441 23.25 -1.03 16.32
C ALA A 441 23.75 0.36 15.89
N THR A 442 23.46 1.38 16.69
CA THR A 442 23.86 2.77 16.43
C THR A 442 25.28 3.06 16.94
N GLY A 443 25.99 3.96 16.25
CA GLY A 443 27.32 4.42 16.69
C GLY A 443 28.41 3.36 16.52
N LYS A 444 28.23 2.47 15.53
CA LYS A 444 29.23 1.51 15.11
C LYS A 444 30.19 2.18 14.13
N ASP A 445 31.46 1.80 14.23
CA ASP A 445 32.43 2.11 13.20
C ASP A 445 32.24 1.09 12.05
N PHE A 446 32.46 1.52 10.81
CA PHE A 446 32.45 0.61 9.66
C PHE A 446 33.44 -0.53 9.92
N GLY A 447 32.98 -1.78 9.73
CA GLY A 447 33.71 -2.99 10.15
C GLY A 447 33.44 -3.49 11.57
N ASP A 448 32.50 -2.88 12.32
CA ASP A 448 31.95 -3.40 13.59
C ASP A 448 30.41 -3.41 13.60
N ALA A 449 29.79 -3.55 12.42
CA ALA A 449 28.35 -3.66 12.30
C ALA A 449 27.82 -4.89 13.05
N SER A 450 26.62 -4.75 13.62
CA SER A 450 25.99 -5.78 14.43
C SER A 450 24.47 -5.55 14.49
N GLY A 451 23.75 -6.45 15.15
CA GLY A 451 22.28 -6.40 15.18
C GLY A 451 21.66 -7.34 14.15
N SER A 452 20.38 -7.09 13.84
CA SER A 452 19.59 -7.98 12.99
C SER A 452 18.26 -7.33 12.59
N VAL A 453 17.64 -7.84 11.53
CA VAL A 453 16.28 -7.56 11.09
C VAL A 453 15.57 -8.87 10.77
N THR A 454 14.26 -8.94 10.99
CA THR A 454 13.42 -10.11 10.73
C THR A 454 12.38 -9.71 9.69
N ILE A 455 12.47 -10.32 8.52
CA ILE A 455 11.58 -10.08 7.37
C ILE A 455 10.84 -11.39 7.06
N ASP A 456 9.51 -11.33 6.95
CA ASP A 456 8.64 -12.50 6.68
C ASP A 456 8.91 -13.71 7.60
N GLY A 457 9.19 -13.42 8.87
CA GLY A 457 9.48 -14.41 9.92
C GLY A 457 10.90 -14.97 9.89
N THR A 458 11.74 -14.58 8.93
CA THR A 458 13.14 -15.00 8.82
C THR A 458 14.06 -13.94 9.38
N LYS A 459 14.93 -14.33 10.32
CA LYS A 459 15.89 -13.42 10.96
C LYS A 459 17.20 -13.37 10.17
N TYR A 460 17.59 -12.16 9.81
CA TYR A 460 18.86 -11.82 9.15
C TYR A 460 19.72 -11.01 10.11
N ASP A 461 20.91 -11.53 10.43
CA ASP A 461 21.89 -10.77 11.21
C ASP A 461 22.71 -9.88 10.27
N TYR A 462 23.12 -8.69 10.73
CA TYR A 462 24.01 -7.83 9.93
C TYR A 462 25.42 -8.44 9.81
N ALA A 463 26.00 -8.32 8.62
CA ALA A 463 27.40 -8.59 8.34
C ALA A 463 28.29 -7.60 9.10
N LYS A 464 29.53 -7.97 9.40
CA LYS A 464 30.49 -7.12 10.14
C LYS A 464 30.84 -5.83 9.39
N TRP A 465 30.85 -5.91 8.06
CA TRP A 465 31.12 -4.79 7.14
C TRP A 465 29.87 -4.30 6.43
N ALA A 466 28.69 -4.55 7.02
CA ALA A 466 27.49 -3.86 6.60
C ALA A 466 27.67 -2.35 6.77
N GLU A 467 26.93 -1.58 5.98
CA GLU A 467 26.85 -0.13 6.19
C GLU A 467 26.37 0.14 7.62
N VAL A 468 26.81 1.25 8.23
CA VAL A 468 26.57 1.51 9.66
C VAL A 468 25.73 2.75 9.92
N ASP A 469 25.40 3.49 8.87
CA ASP A 469 24.53 4.65 8.95
C ASP A 469 23.05 4.29 9.18
N ALA A 470 22.25 5.33 9.41
CA ALA A 470 20.83 5.21 9.70
C ALA A 470 19.95 5.17 8.43
N ASP A 471 20.56 5.32 7.26
CA ASP A 471 19.85 5.45 5.99
C ASP A 471 19.86 4.09 5.27
N ASN A 472 21.00 3.39 5.25
CA ASN A 472 21.19 2.13 4.53
C ASN A 472 21.94 1.04 5.32
N GLY A 473 22.23 1.28 6.60
CA GLY A 473 23.06 0.42 7.42
C GLY A 473 22.39 -0.31 8.58
N CYS A 474 23.23 -0.86 9.46
CA CYS A 474 22.79 -1.56 10.68
C CYS A 474 22.18 -0.64 11.74
N ALA A 475 22.27 0.68 11.56
CA ALA A 475 21.62 1.67 12.41
C ALA A 475 20.22 2.08 11.91
N VAL A 476 19.79 1.58 10.75
CA VAL A 476 18.41 1.76 10.25
C VAL A 476 17.41 1.31 11.30
N THR A 477 16.38 2.14 11.48
CA THR A 477 15.28 1.92 12.41
C THR A 477 14.04 1.60 11.59
N TYR A 478 13.51 0.40 11.75
CA TYR A 478 12.36 -0.07 10.97
C TYR A 478 11.05 0.19 11.72
N THR A 479 9.96 0.33 10.96
CA THR A 479 8.59 0.25 11.48
C THR A 479 8.11 -1.19 11.36
N VAL A 480 7.78 -1.83 12.48
CA VAL A 480 7.28 -3.21 12.48
C VAL A 480 5.89 -3.25 11.84
N GLY A 481 5.67 -4.22 10.95
CA GLY A 481 4.45 -4.34 10.14
C GLY A 481 4.49 -3.57 8.82
N VAL A 482 5.64 -2.95 8.47
CA VAL A 482 5.88 -2.28 7.19
C VAL A 482 6.91 -3.08 6.39
N ASP A 483 6.75 -3.08 5.07
CA ASP A 483 7.70 -3.74 4.17
C ASP A 483 9.06 -3.03 4.16
N ALA A 484 10.12 -3.82 4.09
CA ALA A 484 11.49 -3.35 3.86
C ALA A 484 12.26 -4.35 3.01
N SER A 485 13.36 -3.90 2.42
CA SER A 485 14.23 -4.67 1.56
C SER A 485 15.66 -4.56 2.04
N ILE A 486 16.33 -5.69 2.13
CA ILE A 486 17.73 -5.79 2.53
C ILE A 486 18.51 -6.56 1.48
N VAL A 487 19.75 -6.12 1.27
CA VAL A 487 20.72 -6.81 0.44
C VAL A 487 21.48 -7.79 1.33
N LEU A 488 21.57 -9.03 0.89
CA LEU A 488 22.26 -10.11 1.59
C LEU A 488 23.63 -10.37 0.97
N ASP A 489 24.61 -10.67 1.82
CA ASP A 489 25.87 -11.25 1.37
C ASP A 489 25.69 -12.72 0.96
N LYS A 490 26.73 -13.30 0.35
CA LYS A 490 26.72 -14.71 -0.09
C LYS A 490 26.56 -15.74 1.03
N TYR A 491 26.62 -15.33 2.30
CA TYR A 491 26.46 -16.19 3.47
C TYR A 491 25.10 -15.97 4.17
N GLY A 492 24.24 -15.10 3.64
CA GLY A 492 22.90 -14.81 4.15
C GLY A 492 22.85 -13.77 5.26
N TYR A 493 23.89 -12.95 5.42
CA TYR A 493 23.90 -11.83 6.35
C TYR A 493 23.51 -10.53 5.65
N ALA A 494 22.75 -9.67 6.33
CA ALA A 494 22.35 -8.38 5.78
C ALA A 494 23.57 -7.44 5.69
N ILE A 495 23.85 -6.90 4.52
CA ILE A 495 25.01 -6.03 4.28
C ILE A 495 24.61 -4.59 3.93
N TYR A 496 23.41 -4.39 3.40
CA TYR A 496 22.87 -3.08 3.04
C TYR A 496 21.34 -3.09 3.16
N VAL A 497 20.74 -1.95 3.44
CA VAL A 497 19.29 -1.74 3.48
C VAL A 497 18.89 -0.86 2.31
N ASP A 498 17.98 -1.38 1.49
CA ASP A 498 17.51 -0.72 0.27
C ASP A 498 16.37 0.26 0.58
N ASP A 499 16.60 1.51 0.20
CA ASP A 499 15.71 2.67 0.40
C ASP A 499 14.41 2.54 -0.42
N ALA A 500 14.39 1.75 -1.49
CA ALA A 500 13.27 1.64 -2.44
C ALA A 500 11.98 1.04 -1.87
N SER A 501 12.02 0.47 -0.66
CA SER A 501 10.88 -0.25 -0.05
C SER A 501 10.32 0.38 1.23
N MET A 502 10.88 1.49 1.72
CA MET A 502 10.31 2.23 2.85
C MET A 502 9.15 3.14 2.40
N SER A 503 8.09 2.55 1.81
CA SER A 503 6.92 3.26 1.26
C SER A 503 5.86 3.67 2.29
N VAL A 504 6.30 3.97 3.52
CA VAL A 504 5.83 5.16 4.24
C VAL A 504 7.11 5.86 4.65
N GLY A 505 7.57 6.83 3.84
CA GLY A 505 8.85 7.50 4.05
C GLY A 505 9.01 7.96 5.51
N ASN A 506 10.24 7.99 6.00
CA ASN A 506 10.57 8.44 7.37
C ASN A 506 10.14 9.90 7.57
N TYR A 507 8.84 10.11 7.84
CA TYR A 507 8.21 11.40 8.06
C TYR A 507 7.92 11.59 9.54
N VAL A 508 8.19 12.79 10.03
CA VAL A 508 7.92 13.21 11.40
C VAL A 508 7.10 14.50 11.37
N TYR A 509 6.06 14.56 12.19
CA TYR A 509 5.28 15.78 12.37
C TYR A 509 5.95 16.66 13.42
N VAL A 510 6.32 17.88 13.06
CA VAL A 510 6.91 18.86 13.98
C VAL A 510 5.83 19.86 14.40
N ALA A 511 5.56 19.93 15.70
CA ALA A 511 4.55 20.83 16.27
C ALA A 511 5.13 22.17 16.74
N ALA A 512 6.38 22.19 17.19
CA ALA A 512 7.04 23.41 17.65
C ALA A 512 8.56 23.27 17.64
N ILE A 513 9.27 24.40 17.61
CA ILE A 513 10.73 24.44 17.68
C ILE A 513 11.22 25.59 18.58
N ALA A 514 12.24 25.37 19.39
CA ALA A 514 12.77 26.34 20.34
C ALA A 514 14.26 26.12 20.61
N GLU A 515 14.94 27.12 21.16
CA GLU A 515 16.25 26.90 21.80
C GLU A 515 16.06 26.08 23.08
N GLU A 516 16.95 25.12 23.33
CA GLU A 516 16.89 24.23 24.52
C GLU A 516 16.90 25.03 25.83
N THR A 517 17.68 26.11 25.86
CA THR A 517 17.66 27.14 26.91
C THR A 517 18.06 28.48 26.30
N ASN A 518 17.72 29.59 26.97
CA ASN A 518 18.09 30.96 26.54
C ASN A 518 19.62 31.23 26.48
N LEU A 519 20.46 30.24 26.82
CA LEU A 519 21.92 30.29 26.77
C LEU A 519 22.52 29.17 25.88
N SER A 520 21.68 28.26 25.37
CA SER A 520 22.09 27.15 24.51
C SER A 520 22.05 27.58 23.05
N THR A 521 22.99 27.08 22.26
CA THR A 521 22.95 27.19 20.79
C THR A 521 22.23 26.01 20.15
N LYS A 522 21.75 25.05 20.96
CA LYS A 522 21.02 23.88 20.50
C LYS A 522 19.54 24.20 20.33
N VAL A 523 19.02 23.81 19.18
CA VAL A 523 17.61 23.89 18.83
C VAL A 523 16.96 22.53 19.11
N VAL A 524 15.78 22.54 19.72
CA VAL A 524 14.96 21.36 19.98
C VAL A 524 13.58 21.53 19.37
N ALA A 525 12.99 20.43 18.91
CA ALA A 525 11.65 20.40 18.33
C ALA A 525 10.75 19.39 19.05
N GLU A 526 9.48 19.73 19.18
CA GLU A 526 8.42 18.82 19.63
C GLU A 526 7.93 18.03 18.42
N ALA A 527 8.13 16.71 18.43
CA ALA A 527 8.02 15.86 17.26
C ALA A 527 7.17 14.61 17.52
N TYR A 528 6.32 14.25 16.55
CA TYR A 528 5.43 13.08 16.57
C TYR A 528 5.74 12.18 15.38
N PHE A 529 6.09 10.93 15.66
CA PHE A 529 6.56 9.96 14.67
C PHE A 529 5.43 9.06 14.18
N THR A 530 5.56 8.52 12.97
CA THR A 530 4.63 7.56 12.36
C THR A 530 4.50 6.23 13.12
N ASP A 531 5.42 5.94 14.03
CA ASP A 531 5.36 4.78 14.94
C ASP A 531 4.62 5.09 16.27
N GLY A 532 4.10 6.31 16.42
CA GLY A 532 3.33 6.73 17.59
C GLY A 532 4.15 7.34 18.72
N ARG A 533 5.48 7.42 18.58
CA ARG A 533 6.32 8.11 19.59
C ARG A 533 6.13 9.62 19.50
N ASP A 534 6.06 10.27 20.66
CA ASP A 534 6.24 11.70 20.82
C ASP A 534 7.55 11.99 21.57
N GLU A 535 8.41 12.82 21.00
CA GLU A 535 9.71 13.13 21.60
C GLU A 535 10.09 14.61 21.37
N THR A 536 10.83 15.17 22.33
CA THR A 536 11.59 16.40 22.08
C THR A 536 12.93 16.05 21.44
N ILE A 537 13.08 16.33 20.15
CA ILE A 537 14.29 16.00 19.36
C ILE A 537 15.24 17.18 19.27
N THR A 538 16.56 16.93 19.19
CA THR A 538 17.55 17.98 18.90
C THR A 538 17.68 18.17 17.39
N VAL A 539 17.50 19.39 16.90
CA VAL A 539 17.53 19.71 15.46
C VAL A 539 18.90 20.24 15.07
N LYS A 540 19.55 19.57 14.11
CA LYS A 540 20.82 19.98 13.50
C LYS A 540 20.60 21.02 12.41
N SER A 541 19.66 20.75 11.50
CA SER A 541 19.24 21.67 10.45
C SER A 541 17.81 21.38 10.04
N ILE A 542 17.12 22.42 9.60
CA ILE A 542 15.73 22.34 9.17
C ILE A 542 15.56 23.17 7.90
N LYS A 543 15.01 22.54 6.86
CA LYS A 543 14.79 23.17 5.56
C LYS A 543 13.32 23.28 5.25
N ALA A 544 12.92 24.38 4.62
CA ALA A 544 11.62 24.53 3.98
C ALA A 544 11.51 23.62 2.75
N ALA A 545 10.29 23.41 2.26
CA ALA A 545 10.03 22.53 1.12
C ALA A 545 10.74 22.97 -0.18
N ASN A 546 11.12 24.24 -0.29
CA ASN A 546 11.91 24.76 -1.41
C ASN A 546 13.43 24.65 -1.19
N GLY A 547 13.87 23.89 -0.18
CA GLY A 547 15.28 23.70 0.19
C GLY A 547 15.91 24.86 0.99
N THR A 548 15.16 25.92 1.29
CA THR A 548 15.68 27.06 2.06
C THR A 548 15.98 26.63 3.50
N ASP A 549 17.21 26.87 3.97
CA ASP A 549 17.58 26.62 5.37
C ASP A 549 16.83 27.59 6.29
N LEU A 550 16.04 27.05 7.21
CA LEU A 550 15.27 27.79 8.20
C LEU A 550 16.03 27.95 9.53
N SER A 551 17.22 27.33 9.67
CA SER A 551 18.01 27.32 10.90
C SER A 551 18.31 28.73 11.43
N ASP A 552 18.61 29.69 10.55
CA ASP A 552 18.89 31.09 10.91
C ASP A 552 17.65 31.85 11.41
N SER A 553 16.44 31.44 11.03
CA SER A 553 15.19 32.09 11.44
C SER A 553 14.75 31.69 12.86
N ILE A 554 15.35 30.65 13.42
CA ILE A 554 14.97 30.05 14.71
C ILE A 554 15.71 30.69 15.90
N VAL A 555 16.88 31.30 15.65
CA VAL A 555 17.85 31.78 16.67
C VAL A 555 17.45 33.13 17.32
N SER A 556 16.15 33.42 17.43
CA SER A 556 15.66 34.69 18.01
C SER A 556 15.27 34.57 19.50
N GLY A 557 15.53 33.43 20.14
CA GLY A 557 15.32 33.20 21.57
C GLY A 557 13.87 32.95 22.00
N ASN A 558 12.95 32.66 21.08
CA ASN A 558 11.55 32.36 21.37
C ASN A 558 11.13 31.00 20.75
N ARG A 559 10.28 30.25 21.46
CA ARG A 559 9.59 29.08 20.92
C ARG A 559 8.73 29.50 19.72
N LEU A 560 8.98 28.89 18.57
CA LEU A 560 8.26 29.13 17.32
C LEU A 560 7.23 28.02 17.10
N GLU A 561 5.98 28.43 17.00
CA GLU A 561 4.82 27.57 16.73
C GLU A 561 4.09 28.02 15.45
N SER A 562 4.82 28.62 14.51
CA SER A 562 4.25 29.16 13.27
C SER A 562 4.17 28.11 12.16
N ASP A 563 3.30 28.35 11.18
CA ASP A 563 3.14 27.52 9.98
C ASP A 563 4.43 27.36 9.16
N ALA A 564 5.42 28.23 9.37
CA ALA A 564 6.72 28.10 8.74
C ALA A 564 7.44 26.82 9.21
N VAL A 565 7.34 26.49 10.50
CA VAL A 565 8.04 25.36 11.14
C VAL A 565 7.12 24.18 11.44
N LYS A 566 5.81 24.39 11.62
CA LYS A 566 4.83 23.31 11.78
C LYS A 566 4.64 22.53 10.48
N GLY A 567 4.49 21.21 10.57
CA GLY A 567 4.18 20.33 9.44
C GLY A 567 4.96 19.03 9.44
N TRP A 568 4.79 18.26 8.36
CA TRP A 568 5.48 17.00 8.13
C TRP A 568 6.85 17.23 7.47
N TYR A 569 7.86 16.54 7.97
CA TYR A 569 9.24 16.60 7.48
C TYR A 569 9.75 15.19 7.21
N SER A 570 10.43 14.97 6.09
CA SER A 570 11.34 13.84 6.02
C SER A 570 12.50 14.12 6.98
N TYR A 571 13.03 13.08 7.60
CA TYR A 571 14.12 13.24 8.55
C TYR A 571 15.22 12.20 8.35
N SER A 572 16.45 12.64 8.59
CA SER A 572 17.59 11.74 8.86
C SER A 572 18.17 12.08 10.23
N ARG A 573 18.67 11.08 10.93
CA ARG A 573 19.21 11.23 12.29
C ARG A 573 20.69 10.87 12.28
N ASN A 574 21.54 11.79 12.73
CA ASN A 574 22.98 11.54 12.79
C ASN A 574 23.38 10.72 14.03
N SER A 575 24.64 10.32 14.09
CA SER A 575 25.22 9.54 15.20
C SER A 575 25.26 10.26 16.57
N LYS A 576 24.99 11.58 16.63
CA LYS A 576 24.84 12.36 17.87
C LYS A 576 23.39 12.45 18.34
N GLY A 577 22.48 11.80 17.62
CA GLY A 577 21.04 11.87 17.87
C GLY A 577 20.40 13.20 17.46
N GLU A 578 21.08 13.99 16.62
CA GLU A 578 20.57 15.25 16.07
C GLU A 578 19.90 15.00 14.71
N TYR A 579 18.78 15.66 14.47
CA TYR A 579 17.92 15.43 13.31
C TYR A 579 18.12 16.50 12.24
N THR A 580 18.25 16.07 10.99
CA THR A 580 18.16 16.92 9.80
C THR A 580 16.75 16.77 9.24
N LEU A 581 16.03 17.88 9.12
CA LEU A 581 14.62 17.89 8.76
C LEU A 581 14.42 18.60 7.42
N GLU A 582 13.72 17.98 6.49
CA GLU A 582 13.33 18.61 5.21
C GLU A 582 11.81 18.61 5.08
N LYS A 583 11.22 19.80 5.00
CA LYS A 583 9.76 19.94 5.02
C LYS A 583 9.16 19.30 3.78
N ALA A 584 8.19 18.42 3.97
CA ALA A 584 7.48 17.80 2.87
C ALA A 584 6.70 18.84 2.06
N THR A 585 6.64 18.63 0.75
CA THR A 585 6.07 19.56 -0.23
C THR A 585 4.54 19.65 -0.14
N THR A 586 3.90 18.52 0.16
CA THR A 586 2.44 18.35 0.23
C THR A 586 1.91 18.45 1.66
N THR A 587 2.76 18.76 2.64
CA THR A 587 2.29 18.97 4.01
C THR A 587 1.38 20.18 4.10
N ALA A 588 0.21 20.01 4.73
CA ALA A 588 -0.74 21.09 4.92
C ALA A 588 -1.63 20.89 6.14
N LYS A 589 -2.18 22.00 6.66
CA LYS A 589 -3.15 21.99 7.75
C LYS A 589 -4.42 21.24 7.36
N LEU A 590 -4.94 20.48 8.31
CA LEU A 590 -6.27 19.91 8.22
C LEU A 590 -7.30 21.04 8.35
N SER A 591 -8.23 21.11 7.39
CA SER A 591 -9.29 22.13 7.40
C SER A 591 -10.56 21.66 8.11
N ALA A 592 -10.67 20.38 8.44
CA ALA A 592 -11.83 19.80 9.09
C ALA A 592 -11.83 20.05 10.60
N THR A 593 -13.03 20.22 11.16
CA THR A 593 -13.29 20.33 12.61
C THR A 593 -13.67 18.98 13.23
N SER A 594 -13.96 18.00 12.39
CA SER A 594 -14.27 16.62 12.75
C SER A 594 -13.73 15.66 11.67
N ILE A 595 -13.43 14.43 12.07
CA ILE A 595 -13.19 13.31 11.16
C ILE A 595 -14.32 12.32 11.42
N GLU A 596 -14.98 11.89 10.37
CA GLU A 596 -16.03 10.87 10.43
C GLU A 596 -15.46 9.56 9.89
N GLN A 597 -15.71 8.46 10.60
CA GLN A 597 -15.32 7.13 10.19
C GLN A 597 -15.95 6.79 8.83
N ASN A 598 -15.24 6.02 8.00
CA ASN A 598 -15.67 5.59 6.67
C ASN A 598 -15.88 6.71 5.63
N LYS A 599 -15.62 7.98 5.98
CA LYS A 599 -15.76 9.09 5.04
C LYS A 599 -14.47 9.31 4.26
N VAL A 600 -14.50 9.01 2.96
CA VAL A 600 -13.33 9.13 2.08
C VAL A 600 -12.71 10.53 2.14
N ASN A 601 -13.49 11.60 2.33
CA ASN A 601 -12.99 12.97 2.44
C ASN A 601 -12.69 13.33 3.91
N ILE A 602 -11.42 13.57 4.23
CA ILE A 602 -10.97 13.95 5.58
C ILE A 602 -11.00 15.47 5.73
N ALA A 603 -10.67 16.23 4.68
CA ALA A 603 -10.64 17.70 4.70
C ALA A 603 -10.60 18.31 3.30
N GLY A 604 -11.67 19.01 2.89
CA GLY A 604 -11.70 19.72 1.61
C GLY A 604 -11.59 18.80 0.40
N ALA A 605 -10.40 18.73 -0.22
CA ALA A 605 -10.08 17.88 -1.37
C ALA A 605 -9.04 16.80 -1.04
N VAL A 606 -8.91 16.45 0.24
CA VAL A 606 -7.95 15.47 0.75
C VAL A 606 -8.73 14.24 1.15
N SER A 607 -8.46 13.14 0.45
CA SER A 607 -9.07 11.86 0.75
C SER A 607 -8.17 10.96 1.59
N GLY A 608 -8.77 10.13 2.42
CA GLY A 608 -8.14 8.97 3.04
C GLY A 608 -8.51 7.68 2.32
N ASN A 609 -7.72 6.64 2.54
CA ASN A 609 -7.99 5.28 2.08
C ASN A 609 -7.73 4.27 3.21
N SER A 610 -7.72 2.98 2.92
CA SER A 610 -7.45 1.91 3.88
C SER A 610 -6.02 1.88 4.44
N SER A 611 -5.11 2.64 3.84
CA SER A 611 -3.68 2.69 4.20
C SER A 611 -3.28 4.03 4.84
N THR A 612 -4.20 5.00 4.94
CA THR A 612 -3.93 6.28 5.60
C THR A 612 -3.70 6.06 7.09
N LEU A 613 -2.55 6.46 7.60
CA LEU A 613 -2.23 6.42 9.02
C LEU A 613 -2.73 7.70 9.73
N PHE A 614 -3.51 7.54 10.80
CA PHE A 614 -3.94 8.64 11.67
C PHE A 614 -3.19 8.57 12.99
N ILE A 615 -2.55 9.67 13.35
CA ILE A 615 -1.90 9.88 14.63
C ILE A 615 -2.76 10.88 15.39
N VAL A 616 -3.50 10.41 16.37
CA VAL A 616 -4.50 11.20 17.10
C VAL A 616 -3.98 11.49 18.50
N LYS A 617 -3.70 12.76 18.76
CA LYS A 617 -3.41 13.27 20.09
C LYS A 617 -4.74 13.58 20.79
N ASP A 618 -5.06 12.85 21.85
CA ASP A 618 -6.30 13.05 22.61
C ASP A 618 -6.19 14.18 23.66
N LYS A 619 -7.29 14.45 24.37
CA LYS A 619 -7.38 15.43 25.48
C LYS A 619 -6.43 15.20 26.65
N ASN A 620 -5.88 13.99 26.76
CA ASN A 620 -4.94 13.60 27.82
C ASN A 620 -3.48 13.63 27.32
N ASP A 621 -3.24 14.24 26.15
CA ASP A 621 -1.96 14.22 25.44
C ASP A 621 -1.50 12.81 24.99
N ASN A 622 -2.35 11.77 25.04
CA ASN A 622 -1.98 10.44 24.56
C ASN A 622 -2.01 10.38 23.04
N ILE A 623 -1.07 9.63 22.46
CA ILE A 623 -0.96 9.40 21.03
C ILE A 623 -1.56 8.05 20.67
N ASN A 624 -2.63 8.06 19.89
CA ASN A 624 -3.32 6.88 19.38
C ASN A 624 -3.10 6.74 17.87
N LEU A 625 -2.87 5.52 17.39
CA LEU A 625 -2.65 5.22 15.97
C LEU A 625 -3.84 4.45 15.39
N TYR A 626 -4.35 4.91 14.25
CA TYR A 626 -5.37 4.21 13.49
C TYR A 626 -4.93 4.09 12.04
N THR A 627 -5.01 2.89 11.47
CA THR A 627 -4.64 2.67 10.06
C THR A 627 -5.89 2.43 9.23
N GLY A 628 -6.13 3.32 8.27
CA GLY A 628 -7.23 3.26 7.32
C GLY A 628 -8.45 4.06 7.75
N ILE A 629 -9.10 4.70 6.77
CA ILE A 629 -10.31 5.53 6.99
C ILE A 629 -11.50 4.76 7.58
N ALA A 630 -11.50 3.43 7.46
CA ALA A 630 -12.52 2.57 8.07
C ALA A 630 -12.24 2.28 9.55
N ASN A 631 -11.01 2.44 10.02
CA ASN A 631 -10.61 2.10 11.39
C ASN A 631 -10.34 3.33 12.26
N VAL A 632 -10.25 4.53 11.68
CA VAL A 632 -10.20 5.77 12.46
C VAL A 632 -11.57 6.03 13.07
N PRO A 633 -11.66 6.29 14.39
CA PRO A 633 -12.93 6.61 15.02
C PRO A 633 -13.45 7.98 14.55
N ASP A 634 -14.71 8.28 14.85
CA ASP A 634 -15.19 9.65 14.77
C ASP A 634 -14.40 10.52 15.77
N ILE A 635 -13.88 11.64 15.28
CA ILE A 635 -13.14 12.62 16.08
C ILE A 635 -13.86 13.95 15.94
N THR A 636 -14.17 14.61 17.05
CA THR A 636 -14.77 15.95 17.06
C THR A 636 -13.91 16.91 17.85
N GLY A 637 -14.05 18.23 17.64
CA GLY A 637 -13.29 19.23 18.37
C GLY A 637 -11.81 19.27 17.99
N ILE A 638 -11.50 19.05 16.70
CA ILE A 638 -10.12 19.04 16.20
C ILE A 638 -9.52 20.45 16.22
N THR A 639 -8.36 20.60 16.85
CA THR A 639 -7.55 21.82 16.85
C THR A 639 -6.86 21.98 15.50
N ARG A 640 -7.50 22.74 14.60
CA ARG A 640 -7.08 22.92 13.21
C ARG A 640 -5.67 23.50 13.03
N ASP A 641 -5.21 24.33 13.96
CA ASP A 641 -3.87 24.94 13.88
C ASP A 641 -2.74 23.94 14.13
N ASN A 642 -3.04 22.83 14.78
CA ASN A 642 -2.09 21.79 15.16
C ASN A 642 -2.30 20.47 14.42
N SER A 643 -3.32 20.35 13.57
CA SER A 643 -3.64 19.14 12.82
C SER A 643 -3.19 19.26 11.36
N TRP A 644 -2.43 18.28 10.86
CA TRP A 644 -1.76 18.36 9.56
C TRP A 644 -1.74 17.01 8.85
N TYR A 645 -1.76 17.01 7.53
CA TYR A 645 -1.65 15.79 6.73
C TYR A 645 -0.46 15.85 5.76
N LEU A 646 -0.09 14.68 5.26
CA LEU A 646 0.87 14.47 4.18
C LEU A 646 0.24 13.53 3.14
N ARG A 647 0.45 13.81 1.86
CA ARG A 647 -0.05 12.95 0.77
C ARG A 647 0.92 11.82 0.49
N ASP A 648 0.39 10.73 -0.03
CA ASP A 648 1.17 9.55 -0.41
C ASP A 648 2.36 9.92 -1.32
N GLY A 649 3.55 9.42 -0.98
CA GLY A 649 4.82 9.73 -1.62
C GLY A 649 5.11 11.23 -1.78
N ASP A 650 4.63 12.08 -0.86
CA ASP A 650 4.71 13.54 -0.95
C ASP A 650 4.23 14.10 -2.31
N THR A 651 3.24 13.42 -2.91
CA THR A 651 2.78 13.72 -4.26
C THR A 651 1.40 14.39 -4.24
N ALA A 652 1.31 15.57 -4.85
CA ALA A 652 0.05 16.30 -4.92
C ALA A 652 -1.04 15.49 -5.65
N GLY A 653 -2.29 15.61 -5.21
CA GLY A 653 -3.43 14.91 -5.82
C GLY A 653 -3.64 13.47 -5.35
N LYS A 654 -2.65 12.85 -4.69
CA LYS A 654 -2.85 11.53 -4.05
C LYS A 654 -3.61 11.62 -2.72
N PRO A 655 -4.19 10.50 -2.22
CA PRO A 655 -4.74 10.42 -0.86
C PRO A 655 -3.69 10.75 0.20
N ALA A 656 -4.15 11.10 1.40
CA ALA A 656 -3.27 11.23 2.56
C ALA A 656 -2.65 9.88 2.91
N SER A 657 -1.32 9.82 3.06
CA SER A 657 -0.63 8.66 3.62
C SER A 657 -0.57 8.72 5.14
N VAL A 658 -0.41 9.93 5.70
CA VAL A 658 -0.43 10.14 7.14
C VAL A 658 -1.14 11.46 7.51
N VAL A 659 -1.86 11.43 8.63
CA VAL A 659 -2.64 12.55 9.19
C VAL A 659 -2.36 12.63 10.69
N PHE A 660 -1.82 13.76 11.14
CA PHE A 660 -1.75 14.11 12.55
C PHE A 660 -2.99 14.92 12.93
N VAL A 661 -3.69 14.48 13.97
CA VAL A 661 -4.93 15.05 14.47
C VAL A 661 -4.72 15.44 15.92
N ASP A 662 -4.81 16.74 16.20
CA ASP A 662 -4.82 17.26 17.56
C ASP A 662 -6.28 17.38 18.03
N ALA A 663 -6.73 16.42 18.82
CA ALA A 663 -8.04 16.39 19.47
C ALA A 663 -7.93 16.72 20.97
N SER A 664 -6.94 17.52 21.36
CA SER A 664 -6.73 17.91 22.76
C SER A 664 -7.89 18.71 23.38
N GLU A 665 -8.67 19.42 22.56
CA GLU A 665 -9.89 20.12 22.98
C GLU A 665 -11.18 19.40 22.53
N GLY A 666 -11.06 18.14 22.10
CA GLY A 666 -12.10 17.38 21.42
C GLY A 666 -12.41 16.02 22.04
N SER A 667 -13.21 15.23 21.32
CA SER A 667 -13.56 13.85 21.71
C SER A 667 -13.18 12.86 20.61
N VAL A 668 -12.75 11.67 21.01
CA VAL A 668 -12.43 10.54 20.15
C VAL A 668 -13.39 9.41 20.53
N LYS A 669 -14.29 9.01 19.61
CA LYS A 669 -15.30 7.97 19.90
C LYS A 669 -14.64 6.60 20.06
N ASN A 670 -15.16 5.77 20.96
CA ASN A 670 -14.63 4.42 21.20
C ASN A 670 -15.25 3.35 20.26
N SER A 671 -16.42 3.63 19.67
CA SER A 671 -17.06 2.88 18.58
C SER A 671 -18.33 3.64 18.11
N THR A 672 -18.89 3.31 16.93
CA THR A 672 -20.13 3.93 16.42
C THR A 672 -21.42 3.31 16.99
N ASP A 673 -21.34 2.15 17.66
CA ASP A 673 -22.52 1.30 17.92
C ASP A 673 -22.69 0.88 19.40
N SER A 674 -21.78 1.27 20.31
CA SER A 674 -21.84 0.79 21.71
C SER A 674 -22.71 1.70 22.59
N LEU A 675 -23.99 1.34 22.76
CA LEU A 675 -24.90 1.97 23.71
C LEU A 675 -24.54 1.63 25.17
N LEU A 676 -24.44 2.65 26.02
CA LEU A 676 -24.13 2.52 27.45
C LEU A 676 -25.29 3.03 28.30
N PHE A 677 -25.97 2.14 29.02
CA PHE A 677 -27.08 2.50 29.91
C PHE A 677 -26.71 2.38 31.38
N LEU A 678 -26.98 3.41 32.18
CA LEU A 678 -26.67 3.43 33.61
C LEU A 678 -27.76 2.77 34.46
N LEU A 679 -27.47 1.57 34.98
CA LEU A 679 -28.41 0.80 35.81
C LEU A 679 -28.40 1.27 37.26
N LYS A 680 -27.23 1.33 37.89
CA LYS A 680 -27.11 1.63 39.31
C LYS A 680 -25.71 2.14 39.66
N LYS A 681 -25.64 3.11 40.58
CA LYS A 681 -24.40 3.49 41.25
C LYS A 681 -24.08 2.48 42.37
N ASP A 682 -22.97 1.77 42.24
CA ASP A 682 -22.54 0.75 43.20
C ASP A 682 -21.71 1.32 44.35
N GLY A 683 -20.98 2.42 44.12
CA GLY A 683 -20.18 3.03 45.17
C GLY A 683 -19.51 4.34 44.78
N THR A 684 -18.82 4.93 45.75
CA THR A 684 -17.95 6.09 45.56
C THR A 684 -16.67 5.85 46.34
N SER A 685 -15.53 5.99 45.68
CA SER A 685 -14.18 5.90 46.24
C SER A 685 -13.41 7.18 45.94
N VAL A 686 -12.21 7.33 46.50
CA VAL A 686 -11.30 8.44 46.20
C VAL A 686 -10.05 7.86 45.56
N ASP A 687 -9.64 8.41 44.42
CA ASP A 687 -8.41 7.98 43.74
C ASP A 687 -7.16 8.41 44.53
N LYS A 688 -6.11 7.59 44.53
CA LYS A 688 -4.90 7.79 45.33
C LYS A 688 -3.87 8.71 44.69
N SER A 689 -3.97 8.91 43.38
CA SER A 689 -3.05 9.71 42.55
C SER A 689 -3.32 11.21 42.68
N ASP A 690 -4.58 11.62 42.58
CA ASP A 690 -5.01 13.02 42.48
C ASP A 690 -6.02 13.45 43.57
N ASN A 691 -6.51 12.49 44.38
CA ASN A 691 -7.46 12.70 45.46
C ASN A 691 -8.86 13.15 44.96
N GLU A 692 -9.24 12.73 43.75
CA GLU A 692 -10.57 12.95 43.15
C GLU A 692 -11.59 11.85 43.50
N GLU A 693 -12.88 12.17 43.44
CA GLU A 693 -13.96 11.19 43.66
C GLU A 693 -14.17 10.32 42.42
N VAL A 694 -14.14 9.00 42.62
CA VAL A 694 -14.40 7.98 41.61
C VAL A 694 -15.73 7.31 41.91
N TYR A 695 -16.64 7.28 40.94
CA TYR A 695 -17.94 6.64 41.04
C TYR A 695 -17.94 5.30 40.32
N THR A 696 -18.27 4.22 41.04
CA THR A 696 -18.43 2.89 40.44
C THR A 696 -19.88 2.70 40.02
N TRP A 697 -20.11 2.31 38.76
CA TRP A 697 -21.43 2.12 38.18
C TRP A 697 -21.58 0.68 37.67
N ILE A 698 -22.75 0.10 37.88
CA ILE A 698 -23.23 -1.05 37.14
C ILE A 698 -24.01 -0.49 35.95
N VAL A 699 -23.64 -0.94 34.75
CA VAL A 699 -24.16 -0.46 33.48
C VAL A 699 -24.58 -1.62 32.61
N LEU A 700 -25.45 -1.35 31.64
CA LEU A 700 -25.70 -2.24 30.53
C LEU A 700 -24.90 -1.73 29.32
N LEU A 701 -23.87 -2.48 28.94
CA LEU A 701 -22.99 -2.18 27.82
C LEU A 701 -23.15 -3.30 26.79
N GLU A 702 -23.59 -2.96 25.58
CA GLU A 702 -23.83 -3.93 24.49
C GLU A 702 -24.71 -5.12 24.91
N GLY A 703 -25.80 -4.83 25.64
CA GLY A 703 -26.73 -5.86 26.11
C GLY A 703 -26.15 -6.79 27.18
N LYS A 704 -25.03 -6.45 27.83
CA LYS A 704 -24.44 -7.19 28.96
C LYS A 704 -24.24 -6.28 30.16
N GLU A 705 -24.49 -6.84 31.35
CA GLU A 705 -24.26 -6.12 32.60
C GLU A 705 -22.75 -6.06 32.89
N GLU A 706 -22.22 -4.85 33.02
CA GLU A 706 -20.80 -4.57 33.24
C GLU A 706 -20.61 -3.60 34.41
N THR A 707 -19.39 -3.59 34.97
CA THR A 707 -19.01 -2.62 36.02
C THR A 707 -17.97 -1.66 35.49
N ILE A 708 -18.30 -0.37 35.50
CA ILE A 708 -17.40 0.71 35.07
C ILE A 708 -17.10 1.68 36.23
N LYS A 709 -16.13 2.56 36.02
CA LYS A 709 -15.81 3.63 36.95
C LYS A 709 -15.73 4.95 36.20
N THR A 710 -16.21 6.04 36.80
CA THR A 710 -16.22 7.38 36.20
C THR A 710 -15.67 8.39 37.21
N LYS A 711 -15.00 9.45 36.75
CA LYS A 711 -14.66 10.63 37.60
C LYS A 711 -15.83 11.63 37.66
N GLN A 712 -16.74 11.55 36.69
CA GLN A 712 -17.96 12.36 36.63
C GLN A 712 -19.13 11.68 37.36
N ASN A 713 -19.93 12.44 38.12
CA ASN A 713 -21.14 11.93 38.75
C ASN A 713 -22.32 11.91 37.76
N TRP A 714 -22.45 10.83 37.01
CA TRP A 714 -23.54 10.64 36.06
C TRP A 714 -24.90 10.41 36.72
N THR A 715 -25.97 10.42 35.92
CA THR A 715 -27.36 10.25 36.38
C THR A 715 -27.84 8.83 36.08
N LYS A 716 -28.40 8.15 37.09
CA LYS A 716 -29.04 6.82 36.92
C LYS A 716 -30.14 6.87 35.86
N ASN A 717 -30.39 5.76 35.16
CA ASN A 717 -31.40 5.59 34.11
C ASN A 717 -31.15 6.44 32.84
N THR A 718 -29.90 6.87 32.62
CA THR A 718 -29.49 7.62 31.43
C THR A 718 -28.87 6.67 30.41
N LEU A 719 -29.25 6.82 29.14
CA LEU A 719 -28.64 6.16 28.00
C LEU A 719 -27.63 7.11 27.35
N TYR A 720 -26.40 6.65 27.17
CA TYR A 720 -25.36 7.32 26.43
C TYR A 720 -25.18 6.64 25.08
N GLU A 721 -25.17 7.44 24.02
CA GLU A 721 -24.86 6.99 22.66
C GLU A 721 -23.38 7.12 22.32
N ASN A 722 -22.62 7.80 23.18
CA ASN A 722 -21.19 7.94 23.05
C ASN A 722 -20.51 8.02 24.43
N TYR A 723 -19.26 7.58 24.51
CA TYR A 723 -18.40 7.73 25.68
C TYR A 723 -16.92 7.51 25.30
N SER A 724 -16.02 7.98 26.15
CA SER A 724 -14.58 7.77 26.07
C SER A 724 -14.06 7.11 27.35
N ILE A 725 -12.85 6.55 27.31
CA ILE A 725 -12.17 6.00 28.48
C ILE A 725 -10.83 6.72 28.61
N ASP A 726 -10.53 7.27 29.78
CA ASP A 726 -9.27 7.94 30.05
C ASP A 726 -8.11 6.94 30.27
N ALA A 727 -6.89 7.47 30.37
CA ALA A 727 -5.68 6.64 30.56
C ALA A 727 -5.65 5.87 31.88
N ASP A 728 -6.41 6.32 32.89
CA ASP A 728 -6.54 5.66 34.19
C ASP A 728 -7.64 4.56 34.17
N GLY A 729 -8.34 4.41 33.04
CA GLY A 729 -9.40 3.43 32.82
C GLY A 729 -10.78 3.88 33.32
N PHE A 730 -11.00 5.19 33.52
CA PHE A 730 -12.29 5.76 33.89
C PHE A 730 -13.07 6.22 32.66
N TYR A 731 -14.37 5.98 32.67
CA TYR A 731 -15.29 6.34 31.61
C TYR A 731 -15.71 7.81 31.74
N GLU A 732 -15.80 8.49 30.60
CA GLU A 732 -16.17 9.91 30.49
C GLU A 732 -17.13 10.15 29.32
N ALA A 733 -18.11 11.02 29.54
CA ALA A 733 -19.13 11.35 28.56
C ALA A 733 -19.74 12.72 28.90
N ASP A 734 -19.94 13.55 27.88
CA ASP A 734 -20.49 14.89 28.00
C ASP A 734 -22.03 14.89 27.92
N GLU A 735 -22.65 16.05 28.17
CA GLU A 735 -24.11 16.19 28.14
C GLU A 735 -24.68 15.93 26.73
N ASN A 736 -23.89 16.18 25.68
CA ASN A 736 -24.23 15.94 24.28
C ASN A 736 -24.01 14.48 23.84
N ASP A 737 -23.34 13.66 24.66
CA ASP A 737 -23.13 12.23 24.39
C ASP A 737 -24.30 11.36 24.88
N LYS A 738 -25.28 11.98 25.55
CA LYS A 738 -26.54 11.33 25.92
C LYS A 738 -27.36 11.07 24.67
N PHE A 739 -28.11 9.97 24.69
CA PHE A 739 -29.05 9.66 23.62
C PHE A 739 -30.03 10.83 23.40
N ILE A 740 -30.09 11.34 22.18
CA ILE A 740 -30.78 12.60 21.84
C ILE A 740 -32.31 12.49 22.04
N GLU A 741 -32.92 13.48 22.70
CA GLU A 741 -34.34 13.50 23.08
C GLU A 741 -35.15 14.65 22.40
N ASN A 742 -35.12 14.82 21.06
CA ASN A 742 -36.00 15.69 20.21
C ASN A 742 -35.28 16.13 18.91
N VAL A 743 -35.89 16.81 17.93
CA VAL A 743 -36.93 16.48 16.91
C VAL A 743 -36.20 16.82 15.60
N GLY A 744 -35.96 15.87 14.71
CA GLY A 744 -35.21 16.13 13.46
C GLY A 744 -34.11 15.12 13.13
N ASN A 745 -34.01 14.04 13.90
CA ASN A 745 -33.34 12.82 13.46
C ASN A 745 -34.44 11.75 13.30
N ASP A 746 -34.64 11.27 12.07
CA ASP A 746 -35.70 10.30 11.75
C ASP A 746 -35.33 8.87 12.20
N ASP A 747 -34.04 8.61 12.50
CA ASP A 747 -33.49 7.30 12.87
C ASP A 747 -33.47 7.00 14.37
N LYS A 748 -33.56 8.02 15.23
CA LYS A 748 -33.47 7.82 16.68
C LYS A 748 -34.42 8.75 17.40
N PHE A 749 -35.22 8.20 18.32
CA PHE A 749 -36.01 9.03 19.23
C PHE A 749 -36.21 8.36 20.58
N ALA A 750 -36.46 9.19 21.59
CA ALA A 750 -36.80 8.77 22.94
C ALA A 750 -38.13 9.42 23.37
N THR A 751 -38.94 8.70 24.14
CA THR A 751 -40.18 9.28 24.67
C THR A 751 -40.62 8.64 25.98
N THR A 752 -41.44 9.37 26.74
CA THR A 752 -41.91 8.99 28.07
C THR A 752 -43.20 8.17 27.97
N LEU A 753 -43.31 7.15 28.81
CA LEU A 753 -44.52 6.36 29.02
C LEU A 753 -45.24 6.86 30.26
N THR A 754 -46.54 7.08 30.17
CA THR A 754 -47.38 7.43 31.32
C THR A 754 -48.68 6.63 31.25
N ASN A 755 -48.78 5.60 32.08
CA ASN A 755 -49.89 4.64 32.11
C ASN A 755 -50.29 4.15 30.71
N LYS A 756 -49.29 3.71 29.94
CA LYS A 756 -49.51 3.19 28.58
C LYS A 756 -49.47 1.66 28.58
N LEU A 757 -50.29 1.05 27.73
CA LEU A 757 -50.29 -0.40 27.51
C LEU A 757 -49.15 -0.79 26.55
N ILE A 758 -48.63 -2.01 26.69
CA ILE A 758 -47.69 -2.61 25.74
C ILE A 758 -48.37 -3.79 25.07
N ASN A 759 -48.50 -3.74 23.75
CA ASN A 759 -49.21 -4.74 22.95
C ASN A 759 -48.28 -5.32 21.88
N ASN A 760 -48.48 -6.58 21.49
CA ASN A 760 -47.79 -7.17 20.35
C ASN A 760 -48.76 -7.93 19.44
N SER A 761 -48.70 -7.65 18.14
CA SER A 761 -49.46 -8.33 17.10
C SER A 761 -48.50 -8.86 16.03
N SER A 762 -48.23 -10.17 16.06
CA SER A 762 -47.23 -10.80 15.20
C SER A 762 -45.83 -10.19 15.39
N ASP A 763 -45.33 -9.50 14.37
CA ASP A 763 -44.01 -8.86 14.33
C ASP A 763 -44.10 -7.35 14.63
N ALA A 764 -45.32 -6.86 14.91
CA ALA A 764 -45.57 -5.47 15.29
C ALA A 764 -45.67 -5.34 16.82
N LEU A 765 -44.81 -4.51 17.41
CA LEU A 765 -44.82 -4.15 18.83
C LEU A 765 -45.36 -2.73 18.99
N THR A 766 -46.41 -2.56 19.80
CA THR A 766 -46.98 -1.25 20.11
C THR A 766 -46.60 -0.84 21.52
N ILE A 767 -45.92 0.30 21.65
CA ILE A 767 -45.50 0.90 22.92
C ILE A 767 -45.71 2.42 22.87
N GLY A 768 -46.31 2.99 23.92
CA GLY A 768 -46.56 4.44 24.00
C GLY A 768 -47.53 4.98 22.94
N GLY A 769 -48.40 4.14 22.37
CA GLY A 769 -49.34 4.53 21.30
C GLY A 769 -48.78 4.43 19.88
N LYS A 770 -47.49 4.16 19.72
CA LYS A 770 -46.82 3.95 18.43
C LYS A 770 -46.53 2.47 18.19
N THR A 771 -46.57 2.04 16.93
CA THR A 771 -46.36 0.65 16.52
C THR A 771 -45.09 0.54 15.68
N TYR A 772 -44.23 -0.43 16.02
CA TYR A 772 -42.94 -0.67 15.39
C TYR A 772 -42.86 -2.09 14.84
N VAL A 773 -42.14 -2.28 13.74
CA VAL A 773 -41.84 -3.60 13.20
C VAL A 773 -40.59 -4.14 13.89
N THR A 774 -40.62 -5.40 14.30
CA THR A 774 -39.52 -6.10 15.00
C THR A 774 -39.23 -7.42 14.28
N ASN A 775 -37.96 -7.87 14.28
CA ASN A 775 -37.57 -9.15 13.70
C ASN A 775 -36.69 -9.97 14.68
N SER A 776 -35.99 -11.01 14.18
CA SER A 776 -35.09 -11.83 15.02
C SER A 776 -33.81 -11.14 15.46
N ASP A 777 -33.43 -10.08 14.76
CA ASP A 777 -32.15 -9.38 14.92
C ASP A 777 -32.32 -8.12 15.77
N THR A 778 -33.56 -7.61 15.91
CA THR A 778 -33.93 -6.52 16.83
C THR A 778 -33.53 -6.84 18.27
N GLN A 779 -32.66 -6.01 18.85
CA GLN A 779 -32.25 -6.10 20.25
C GLN A 779 -33.24 -5.36 21.15
N ILE A 780 -34.04 -6.10 21.93
CA ILE A 780 -34.97 -5.51 22.90
C ILE A 780 -34.43 -5.72 24.32
N ASN A 781 -34.08 -4.62 24.97
CA ASN A 781 -33.55 -4.58 26.33
C ASN A 781 -34.52 -3.87 27.27
N VAL A 782 -35.05 -4.60 28.25
CA VAL A 782 -36.05 -4.08 29.19
C VAL A 782 -35.45 -3.98 30.58
N ILE A 783 -35.51 -2.78 31.16
CA ILE A 783 -34.99 -2.44 32.47
C ILE A 783 -36.17 -2.11 33.38
N MET A 784 -36.49 -3.00 34.31
CA MET A 784 -37.49 -2.76 35.36
C MET A 784 -36.79 -2.15 36.56
N ALA A 785 -36.91 -0.84 36.77
CA ALA A 785 -36.20 -0.08 37.80
C ALA A 785 -37.20 0.65 38.71
N PRO A 786 -37.83 -0.06 39.67
CA PRO A 786 -38.94 0.48 40.44
C PRO A 786 -38.53 1.68 41.30
N THR A 787 -39.33 2.76 41.26
CA THR A 787 -39.14 3.93 42.15
C THR A 787 -39.56 3.65 43.59
N THR A 788 -40.45 2.69 43.78
CA THR A 788 -41.01 2.24 45.06
C THR A 788 -40.86 0.73 45.19
N LYS A 789 -40.38 0.25 46.34
CA LYS A 789 -40.15 -1.17 46.59
C LYS A 789 -41.10 -1.72 47.63
N GLY A 790 -41.59 -2.93 47.41
CA GLY A 790 -42.33 -3.69 48.41
C GLY A 790 -43.44 -4.53 47.81
N ALA A 791 -44.03 -5.38 48.63
CA ALA A 791 -45.11 -6.27 48.19
C ALA A 791 -46.37 -5.53 47.72
N ASP A 792 -46.55 -4.27 48.12
CA ASP A 792 -47.70 -3.43 47.77
C ASP A 792 -47.54 -2.66 46.44
N ASP A 793 -46.34 -2.66 45.86
CA ASP A 793 -46.04 -2.03 44.57
C ASP A 793 -46.18 -3.08 43.45
N LEU A 794 -46.93 -2.79 42.38
CA LEU A 794 -47.25 -3.80 41.36
C LEU A 794 -46.03 -4.22 40.55
N LEU A 795 -45.14 -3.28 40.22
CA LEU A 795 -43.92 -3.57 39.47
C LEU A 795 -42.98 -4.46 40.28
N SER A 796 -42.56 -4.01 41.47
CA SER A 796 -41.60 -4.75 42.31
C SER A 796 -42.23 -5.96 43.03
N GLY A 797 -43.47 -5.85 43.50
CA GLY A 797 -44.13 -6.88 44.29
C GLY A 797 -44.79 -8.01 43.50
N THR A 798 -45.15 -7.77 42.23
CA THR A 798 -45.90 -8.75 41.40
C THR A 798 -45.19 -9.10 40.09
N ILE A 799 -44.67 -8.12 39.34
CA ILE A 799 -44.10 -8.34 38.00
C ILE A 799 -42.64 -8.79 38.06
N MET A 800 -41.84 -8.16 38.92
CA MET A 800 -40.45 -8.54 39.19
C MET A 800 -40.38 -9.82 40.03
N THR A 801 -39.29 -10.57 39.85
CA THR A 801 -38.98 -11.81 40.56
C THR A 801 -38.39 -11.58 41.96
N ASP A 802 -37.68 -10.47 42.15
CA ASP A 802 -37.17 -10.02 43.45
C ASP A 802 -37.68 -8.62 43.79
N ASN A 803 -38.61 -8.56 44.75
CA ASN A 803 -39.27 -7.33 45.16
C ASN A 803 -38.38 -6.34 45.93
N ASN A 804 -37.15 -6.72 46.26
CA ASN A 804 -36.16 -5.84 46.89
C ASN A 804 -35.05 -5.40 45.94
N ALA A 805 -35.01 -5.93 44.71
CA ALA A 805 -33.98 -5.58 43.73
C ALA A 805 -34.04 -4.08 43.36
N ASP A 806 -32.88 -3.48 43.09
CA ASP A 806 -32.80 -2.08 42.59
C ASP A 806 -33.26 -1.97 41.13
N TYR A 807 -33.14 -3.07 40.39
CA TYR A 807 -33.64 -3.27 39.03
C TYR A 807 -33.72 -4.77 38.71
N GLU A 808 -34.43 -5.14 37.65
CA GLU A 808 -34.43 -6.47 37.02
C GLU A 808 -34.33 -6.29 35.50
N LEU A 809 -33.53 -7.13 34.85
CA LEU A 809 -33.25 -7.05 33.41
C LEU A 809 -33.95 -8.16 32.63
N MET A 810 -34.46 -7.81 31.46
CA MET A 810 -34.90 -8.76 30.44
C MET A 810 -34.25 -8.34 29.10
N LEU A 811 -33.11 -8.96 28.82
CA LEU A 811 -32.19 -8.61 27.72
C LEU A 811 -32.43 -9.50 26.49
N GLY A 812 -32.21 -8.95 25.29
CA GLY A 812 -32.38 -9.67 24.02
C GLY A 812 -33.73 -10.37 23.88
N THR A 813 -34.79 -9.76 24.42
CA THR A 813 -36.12 -10.35 24.44
C THR A 813 -36.85 -10.16 23.10
N THR A 814 -38.01 -10.78 22.95
CA THR A 814 -38.87 -10.54 21.76
C THR A 814 -40.00 -9.60 22.12
N GLY A 815 -40.55 -8.86 21.14
CA GLY A 815 -41.69 -7.97 21.38
C GLY A 815 -42.87 -8.69 22.02
N ARG A 816 -43.08 -9.96 21.64
CA ARG A 816 -44.08 -10.84 22.25
C ARG A 816 -43.81 -11.17 23.72
N ALA A 817 -42.56 -11.47 24.06
CA ALA A 817 -42.19 -11.78 25.44
C ALA A 817 -42.31 -10.53 26.34
N LEU A 818 -41.94 -9.36 25.82
CA LEU A 818 -42.16 -8.07 26.48
C LEU A 818 -43.65 -7.80 26.73
N ALA A 819 -44.50 -7.90 25.71
CA ALA A 819 -45.95 -7.70 25.85
C ALA A 819 -46.58 -8.71 26.83
N ASN A 820 -46.15 -9.98 26.80
CA ASN A 820 -46.64 -10.99 27.73
C ASN A 820 -46.22 -10.73 29.20
N LYS A 821 -45.04 -10.14 29.43
CA LYS A 821 -44.56 -9.80 30.78
C LYS A 821 -45.43 -8.70 31.42
N PHE A 822 -45.90 -7.75 30.61
CA PHE A 822 -46.76 -6.63 31.03
C PHE A 822 -48.18 -6.75 30.49
N ASP A 823 -48.66 -7.98 30.35
CA ASP A 823 -50.02 -8.40 29.92
C ASP A 823 -51.01 -7.22 29.89
N SER A 824 -51.35 -6.75 28.69
CA SER A 824 -52.11 -5.51 28.49
C SER A 824 -53.54 -5.57 29.02
N ASP A 825 -54.06 -6.77 29.29
CA ASP A 825 -55.33 -6.94 30.00
C ASP A 825 -55.20 -6.69 31.53
N LYS A 826 -53.97 -6.61 32.05
CA LYS A 826 -53.68 -6.53 33.49
C LYS A 826 -52.90 -5.30 33.90
N TYR A 827 -51.91 -4.87 33.14
CA TYR A 827 -50.98 -3.84 33.55
C TYR A 827 -50.81 -2.73 32.51
N CYS A 828 -50.72 -1.49 32.98
CA CYS A 828 -50.16 -0.37 32.22
C CYS A 828 -48.87 0.11 32.89
N VAL A 829 -47.97 0.72 32.12
CA VAL A 829 -46.62 1.04 32.57
C VAL A 829 -46.31 2.53 32.46
N THR A 830 -45.47 3.00 33.37
CA THR A 830 -44.90 4.35 33.38
C THR A 830 -43.38 4.25 33.42
N GLY A 831 -42.72 5.08 32.63
CA GLY A 831 -41.27 5.01 32.41
C GLY A 831 -40.85 5.72 31.13
N LYS A 832 -39.86 5.19 30.42
CA LYS A 832 -39.29 5.79 29.21
C LYS A 832 -38.80 4.72 28.24
N TYR A 833 -38.83 4.99 26.95
CA TYR A 833 -38.19 4.10 25.97
C TYR A 833 -37.39 4.87 24.92
N TYR A 834 -36.39 4.19 24.36
CA TYR A 834 -35.43 4.68 23.36
C TYR A 834 -35.45 3.74 22.17
N VAL A 835 -35.50 4.29 20.95
CA VAL A 835 -35.63 3.54 19.70
C VAL A 835 -34.57 3.97 18.70
N VAL A 836 -33.98 3.00 18.01
CA VAL A 836 -33.07 3.17 16.86
C VAL A 836 -33.65 2.42 15.65
N TYR A 837 -33.73 3.07 14.50
CA TYR A 837 -34.15 2.49 13.22
C TYR A 837 -32.94 1.98 12.39
N ASP A 838 -33.24 1.26 11.31
CA ASP A 838 -32.24 0.69 10.38
C ASP A 838 -31.80 1.66 9.26
N ASP A 839 -32.61 2.68 8.90
CA ASP A 839 -32.30 3.62 7.78
C ASP A 839 -33.12 4.94 7.79
N GLU A 840 -32.43 6.06 7.51
CA GLU A 840 -32.77 7.50 7.74
C GLU A 840 -33.93 8.06 6.89
N GLY A 841 -34.73 7.20 6.25
CA GLY A 841 -35.77 7.69 5.33
C GLY A 841 -36.86 6.75 4.87
N GLY A 842 -37.10 5.58 5.51
CA GLY A 842 -38.18 4.72 4.98
C GLY A 842 -38.55 3.41 5.67
N SER A 843 -38.15 3.15 6.91
CA SER A 843 -38.43 1.85 7.56
C SER A 843 -39.02 1.99 8.97
N ASP A 844 -40.15 1.29 9.24
CA ASP A 844 -40.68 1.10 10.59
C ASP A 844 -39.93 0.00 11.39
N LEU A 845 -38.86 -0.60 10.82
CA LEU A 845 -38.06 -1.66 11.45
C LEU A 845 -37.02 -1.06 12.41
N ILE A 846 -37.07 -1.51 13.66
CA ILE A 846 -36.15 -1.06 14.71
C ILE A 846 -35.00 -2.07 14.92
N THR A 847 -33.80 -1.55 15.13
CA THR A 847 -32.57 -2.31 15.42
C THR A 847 -32.38 -2.50 16.93
N ASP A 848 -32.50 -1.41 17.69
CA ASP A 848 -32.37 -1.40 19.15
C ASP A 848 -33.59 -0.74 19.83
N LEU A 849 -34.10 -1.41 20.88
CA LEU A 849 -35.18 -0.90 21.74
C LEU A 849 -34.80 -1.06 23.21
N TYR A 850 -34.64 0.07 23.90
CA TYR A 850 -34.43 0.10 25.35
C TYR A 850 -35.71 0.58 26.03
N VAL A 851 -36.31 -0.23 26.89
CA VAL A 851 -37.54 0.10 27.63
C VAL A 851 -37.25 0.15 29.12
N VAL A 852 -37.33 1.34 29.72
CA VAL A 852 -37.15 1.58 31.15
C VAL A 852 -38.52 1.70 31.79
N ILE A 853 -38.82 0.83 32.76
CA ILE A 853 -40.11 0.81 33.46
C ILE A 853 -39.88 1.14 34.93
N GLU A 854 -40.51 2.22 35.38
CA GLU A 854 -40.31 2.82 36.70
C GLU A 854 -41.47 2.51 37.65
N SER A 855 -42.68 2.33 37.11
CA SER A 855 -43.85 1.82 37.82
C SER A 855 -44.82 1.08 36.89
N ALA A 856 -45.70 0.29 37.48
CA ALA A 856 -46.81 -0.37 36.79
C ALA A 856 -48.09 -0.18 37.61
N ASP A 857 -49.21 -0.02 36.92
CA ASP A 857 -50.56 0.13 37.48
C ASP A 857 -51.53 -0.86 36.82
N GLU A 858 -52.74 -1.01 37.36
CA GLU A 858 -53.77 -1.86 36.73
C GLU A 858 -54.19 -1.30 35.37
N ALA A 859 -54.39 -2.16 34.37
CA ALA A 859 -54.69 -1.77 32.98
C ALA A 859 -55.88 -0.80 32.83
N GLU A 860 -56.86 -0.85 33.72
CA GLU A 860 -58.02 0.07 33.74
C GLU A 860 -57.64 1.54 34.03
N SER A 861 -56.42 1.79 34.53
CA SER A 861 -55.86 3.12 34.76
C SER A 861 -55.10 3.70 33.55
N SER A 862 -55.15 2.99 32.42
CA SER A 862 -54.50 3.41 31.17
C SER A 862 -55.13 4.69 30.60
N SER A 863 -54.28 5.53 30.01
CA SER A 863 -54.71 6.69 29.20
C SER A 863 -54.69 6.29 27.72
N GLU A 864 -55.72 5.60 27.26
CA GLU A 864 -55.89 5.33 25.82
C GLU A 864 -56.16 6.63 25.06
N ASP A 865 -55.59 6.74 23.86
CA ASP A 865 -55.96 7.80 22.91
C ASP A 865 -57.41 7.58 22.45
N PRO A 866 -58.24 8.64 22.36
CA PRO A 866 -59.66 8.50 22.09
C PRO A 866 -59.91 7.90 20.70
N GLU A 867 -60.84 6.94 20.60
CA GLU A 867 -61.23 6.31 19.34
C GLU A 867 -61.69 7.34 18.28
N PRO A 868 -61.50 7.05 16.97
CA PRO A 868 -62.05 7.86 15.89
C PRO A 868 -63.57 8.01 16.00
N VAL A 869 -64.08 9.24 15.90
CA VAL A 869 -65.50 9.57 16.04
C VAL A 869 -66.11 9.95 14.69
N VAL A 870 -67.15 9.23 14.27
CA VAL A 870 -68.00 9.63 13.13
C VAL A 870 -69.27 10.31 13.65
N ILE A 871 -69.43 11.61 13.38
CA ILE A 871 -70.64 12.35 13.77
C ILE A 871 -71.73 12.28 12.69
N PRO A 872 -73.02 12.40 13.05
CA PRO A 872 -74.13 12.27 12.10
C PRO A 872 -74.11 13.30 10.97
N GLY A 873 -74.69 12.95 9.83
CA GLY A 873 -74.86 13.90 8.74
C GLY A 873 -75.94 14.95 8.99
N GLY A 874 -75.69 16.17 8.51
CA GLY A 874 -76.44 17.37 8.87
C GLY A 874 -75.94 18.09 10.13
N SER A 875 -74.83 17.65 10.73
CA SER A 875 -74.17 18.32 11.87
C SER A 875 -73.81 19.77 11.55
N ASN A 876 -74.02 20.66 12.53
CA ASN A 876 -73.66 22.08 12.41
C ASN A 876 -72.23 22.31 12.93
N THR A 877 -71.71 23.52 12.74
CA THR A 877 -70.32 23.89 13.10
C THR A 877 -70.00 23.63 14.57
N SER A 878 -70.95 23.90 15.47
CA SER A 878 -70.78 23.62 16.90
C SER A 878 -70.57 22.13 17.19
N ASP A 879 -71.28 21.27 16.48
CA ASP A 879 -71.23 19.82 16.70
C ASP A 879 -69.87 19.26 16.24
N ILE A 880 -69.34 19.80 15.14
CA ILE A 880 -68.00 19.49 14.63
C ILE A 880 -66.92 19.96 15.61
N THR A 881 -67.02 21.20 16.11
CA THR A 881 -66.05 21.74 17.09
C THR A 881 -66.08 20.98 18.41
N THR A 882 -67.27 20.59 18.89
CA THR A 882 -67.39 19.76 20.10
C THR A 882 -66.76 18.39 19.88
N ALA A 883 -67.02 17.72 18.75
CA ALA A 883 -66.40 16.43 18.43
C ALA A 883 -64.87 16.52 18.36
N LEU A 884 -64.32 17.59 17.75
CA LEU A 884 -62.87 17.85 17.72
C LEU A 884 -62.29 18.20 19.10
N THR A 885 -63.12 18.50 20.10
CA THR A 885 -62.66 18.65 21.49
C THR A 885 -62.62 17.31 22.22
N GLU A 886 -63.43 16.35 21.79
CA GLU A 886 -63.66 15.07 22.46
C GLU A 886 -62.91 13.89 21.82
N SER A 887 -62.46 14.01 20.56
CA SER A 887 -61.63 13.02 19.88
C SER A 887 -60.54 13.68 19.02
N ASN A 888 -59.49 12.91 18.72
CA ASN A 888 -58.40 13.33 17.85
C ASN A 888 -58.71 13.04 16.37
N ASP A 889 -59.61 12.11 16.04
CA ASP A 889 -60.01 11.83 14.67
C ASP A 889 -61.52 11.94 14.53
N VAL A 890 -61.99 12.87 13.68
CA VAL A 890 -63.42 13.19 13.52
C VAL A 890 -63.82 13.10 12.05
N THR A 891 -64.82 12.27 11.75
CA THR A 891 -65.43 12.18 10.41
C THR A 891 -66.84 12.77 10.38
N VAL A 892 -67.13 13.63 9.39
CA VAL A 892 -68.39 14.37 9.22
C VAL A 892 -68.99 14.12 7.82
N PRO A 893 -69.99 13.23 7.68
CA PRO A 893 -70.67 13.01 6.41
C PRO A 893 -71.74 14.08 6.15
N SER A 894 -71.70 14.78 5.02
CA SER A 894 -72.68 15.80 4.59
C SER A 894 -73.04 16.83 5.68
N PRO A 895 -72.09 17.69 6.11
CA PRO A 895 -72.34 18.72 7.12
C PRO A 895 -73.50 19.66 6.74
N GLY A 896 -74.32 20.04 7.73
CA GLY A 896 -75.45 20.94 7.53
C GLY A 896 -75.03 22.41 7.38
N THR A 897 -74.08 22.84 8.22
CA THR A 897 -73.39 24.13 8.10
C THR A 897 -71.94 23.98 8.52
N LEU A 898 -71.02 24.47 7.70
CA LEU A 898 -69.59 24.47 7.95
C LEU A 898 -69.16 25.93 8.13
N GLY A 899 -69.13 26.44 9.35
CA GLY A 899 -68.81 27.84 9.66
C GLY A 899 -67.30 28.04 9.64
N ASN A 900 -66.74 28.56 10.74
CA ASN A 900 -65.29 28.51 10.97
C ASN A 900 -64.98 27.33 11.89
N VAL A 901 -64.18 26.36 11.44
CA VAL A 901 -63.78 25.18 12.21
C VAL A 901 -62.26 25.20 12.37
N SER A 902 -61.76 25.13 13.61
CA SER A 902 -60.33 25.03 13.89
C SER A 902 -59.96 23.61 14.30
N VAL A 903 -59.00 23.00 13.61
CA VAL A 903 -58.46 21.67 13.91
C VAL A 903 -57.14 21.83 14.65
N GLY A 904 -57.04 21.30 15.88
CA GLY A 904 -55.84 21.44 16.71
C GLY A 904 -54.72 20.49 16.28
N GLU A 905 -53.49 20.78 16.71
CA GLU A 905 -52.31 19.94 16.48
C GLU A 905 -52.56 18.46 16.88
N GLY A 906 -52.15 17.52 16.03
CA GLY A 906 -52.33 16.09 16.24
C GLY A 906 -53.79 15.60 16.10
N LYS A 907 -54.67 16.40 15.48
CA LYS A 907 -56.06 16.02 15.20
C LYS A 907 -56.32 15.95 13.70
N THR A 908 -57.28 15.12 13.31
CA THR A 908 -57.69 14.90 11.92
C THR A 908 -59.18 15.16 11.76
N LEU A 909 -59.57 15.95 10.76
CA LEU A 909 -60.96 16.18 10.38
C LEU A 909 -61.23 15.63 8.97
N THR A 910 -62.06 14.62 8.85
CA THR A 910 -62.51 14.08 7.56
C THR A 910 -63.93 14.53 7.23
N VAL A 911 -64.15 15.21 6.11
CA VAL A 911 -65.48 15.65 5.65
C VAL A 911 -65.84 14.93 4.35
N THR A 912 -67.04 14.34 4.29
CA THR A 912 -67.50 13.57 3.11
C THR A 912 -68.89 14.00 2.66
N GLY A 913 -69.37 13.53 1.51
CA GLY A 913 -70.74 13.81 1.05
C GLY A 913 -70.97 15.27 0.64
N THR A 914 -72.13 15.88 0.95
CA THR A 914 -72.43 17.27 0.51
C THR A 914 -71.81 18.31 1.45
N VAL A 915 -70.92 19.16 0.94
CA VAL A 915 -70.19 20.16 1.74
C VAL A 915 -70.71 21.57 1.41
N PRO A 916 -71.25 22.32 2.40
CA PRO A 916 -71.69 23.71 2.22
C PRO A 916 -70.51 24.68 2.37
N ALA A 917 -70.77 25.98 2.18
CA ALA A 917 -69.75 27.01 2.35
C ALA A 917 -69.18 27.04 3.78
N GLY A 918 -67.86 27.23 3.94
CA GLY A 918 -67.16 27.27 5.21
C GLY A 918 -65.66 27.59 5.18
N THR A 919 -65.07 27.77 6.37
CA THR A 919 -63.64 28.03 6.58
C THR A 919 -63.06 27.04 7.59
N ILE A 920 -61.92 26.45 7.27
CA ILE A 920 -61.18 25.52 8.15
C ILE A 920 -59.77 26.08 8.38
N THR A 921 -59.30 26.04 9.63
CA THR A 921 -58.00 26.61 10.06
C THR A 921 -57.32 25.70 11.10
N GLY A 922 -56.04 25.92 11.41
CA GLY A 922 -55.38 25.29 12.57
C GLY A 922 -54.19 24.40 12.24
N GLU A 923 -53.78 23.53 13.15
CA GLU A 923 -52.48 22.82 13.04
C GLU A 923 -52.64 21.33 12.71
N GLY A 924 -53.87 20.82 12.68
CA GLY A 924 -54.15 19.41 12.38
C GLY A 924 -54.55 19.14 10.93
N ASP A 925 -54.64 17.85 10.59
CA ASP A 925 -54.88 17.37 9.22
C ASP A 925 -56.36 17.46 8.84
N VAL A 926 -56.64 17.74 7.57
CA VAL A 926 -58.00 17.90 7.06
C VAL A 926 -58.17 17.15 5.75
N THR A 927 -59.08 16.19 5.71
CA THR A 927 -59.38 15.42 4.50
C THR A 927 -60.80 15.70 4.02
N VAL A 928 -60.98 16.08 2.76
CA VAL A 928 -62.29 16.11 2.10
C VAL A 928 -62.35 14.95 1.11
N SER A 929 -63.10 13.90 1.43
CA SER A 929 -63.12 12.66 0.65
C SER A 929 -64.49 12.33 0.08
N GLY A 930 -64.54 11.97 -1.21
CA GLY A 930 -65.76 11.55 -1.92
C GLY A 930 -66.88 12.59 -1.83
N ALA A 931 -66.53 13.88 -1.84
CA ALA A 931 -67.43 14.96 -1.46
C ALA A 931 -67.96 15.76 -2.67
N SER A 932 -69.13 16.38 -2.51
CA SER A 932 -69.72 17.35 -3.43
C SER A 932 -69.78 18.72 -2.76
N VAL A 933 -68.89 19.63 -3.17
CA VAL A 933 -68.81 21.00 -2.64
C VAL A 933 -69.84 21.88 -3.32
N THR A 934 -70.72 22.49 -2.53
CA THR A 934 -71.90 23.25 -2.98
C THR A 934 -71.87 24.74 -2.59
N GLY A 935 -70.84 25.18 -1.87
CA GLY A 935 -70.59 26.58 -1.51
C GLY A 935 -69.11 26.84 -1.26
N ASP A 936 -68.71 28.10 -1.10
CA ASP A 936 -67.31 28.50 -0.97
C ASP A 936 -66.64 27.86 0.25
N LEU A 937 -65.58 27.09 0.01
CA LEU A 937 -64.81 26.39 1.04
C LEU A 937 -63.40 26.96 1.10
N THR A 938 -62.90 27.29 2.28
CA THR A 938 -61.57 27.91 2.43
C THR A 938 -60.79 27.19 3.52
N PHE A 939 -59.56 26.80 3.24
CA PHE A 939 -58.58 26.27 4.17
C PHE A 939 -57.47 27.31 4.26
N THR A 940 -57.29 27.92 5.43
CA THR A 940 -56.34 29.03 5.57
C THR A 940 -55.60 28.94 6.89
N GLY A 941 -54.27 29.08 6.85
CA GLY A 941 -53.41 28.87 8.01
C GLY A 941 -53.56 27.47 8.58
N VAL A 942 -53.74 26.48 7.70
CA VAL A 942 -53.69 25.06 8.06
C VAL A 942 -52.24 24.61 7.90
N THR A 943 -51.56 24.26 9.00
CA THR A 943 -50.17 23.76 8.93
C THR A 943 -50.07 22.24 8.85
N GLY A 944 -51.15 21.53 9.15
CA GLY A 944 -51.30 20.09 8.91
C GLY A 944 -51.67 19.79 7.45
N GLU A 945 -51.72 18.51 7.09
CA GLU A 945 -51.95 18.07 5.71
C GLU A 945 -53.41 18.28 5.30
N VAL A 946 -53.65 19.03 4.21
CA VAL A 946 -54.98 19.18 3.60
C VAL A 946 -55.10 18.26 2.39
N THR A 947 -55.97 17.26 2.45
CA THR A 947 -56.21 16.29 1.37
C THR A 947 -57.57 16.51 0.71
N LEU A 948 -57.62 16.61 -0.62
CA LEU A 948 -58.83 16.48 -1.42
C LEU A 948 -58.80 15.13 -2.15
N ASP A 949 -59.69 14.23 -1.73
CA ASP A 949 -59.86 12.90 -2.30
C ASP A 949 -61.18 12.82 -3.07
N SER A 950 -61.11 12.61 -4.39
CA SER A 950 -62.30 12.31 -5.20
C SER A 950 -63.44 13.36 -5.06
N VAL A 951 -63.09 14.65 -5.07
CA VAL A 951 -63.99 15.78 -4.77
C VAL A 951 -64.63 16.35 -6.04
N SER A 952 -65.93 16.61 -5.99
CA SER A 952 -66.69 17.28 -7.05
C SER A 952 -67.15 18.68 -6.63
N VAL A 953 -66.72 19.71 -7.35
CA VAL A 953 -67.14 21.10 -7.14
C VAL A 953 -68.15 21.45 -8.23
N THR A 954 -69.44 21.27 -7.93
CA THR A 954 -70.51 21.47 -8.92
C THR A 954 -71.63 22.35 -8.36
N GLY A 955 -71.90 23.46 -9.04
CA GLY A 955 -72.94 24.40 -8.62
C GLY A 955 -73.37 25.37 -9.73
N ASN A 956 -74.53 26.01 -9.53
CA ASN A 956 -75.10 26.99 -10.46
C ASN A 956 -74.57 28.42 -10.25
N THR A 957 -73.82 28.62 -9.16
CA THR A 957 -73.18 29.85 -8.73
C THR A 957 -71.67 29.70 -8.78
N ASP A 958 -70.94 30.82 -8.73
CA ASP A 958 -69.49 30.78 -8.60
C ASP A 958 -69.16 30.19 -7.23
N ILE A 959 -68.43 29.08 -7.20
CA ILE A 959 -68.03 28.37 -5.98
C ILE A 959 -66.52 28.32 -5.96
N THR A 960 -65.91 28.74 -4.86
CA THR A 960 -64.46 28.76 -4.67
C THR A 960 -64.04 27.76 -3.60
N VAL A 961 -63.12 26.85 -3.94
CA VAL A 961 -62.37 26.07 -2.95
C VAL A 961 -60.98 26.69 -2.87
N ALA A 962 -60.60 27.27 -1.74
CA ALA A 962 -59.30 27.92 -1.54
C ALA A 962 -58.46 27.15 -0.53
N VAL A 963 -57.23 26.79 -0.88
CA VAL A 963 -56.29 26.02 -0.05
C VAL A 963 -54.91 26.69 -0.10
N ASP A 964 -54.19 26.66 1.02
CA ASP A 964 -52.76 27.03 1.05
C ASP A 964 -51.97 25.86 0.43
N ASP A 965 -51.54 24.87 1.21
CA ASP A 965 -50.97 23.62 0.69
C ASP A 965 -52.05 22.54 0.53
N VAL A 966 -51.96 21.69 -0.51
CA VAL A 966 -52.97 20.65 -0.77
C VAL A 966 -52.40 19.37 -1.39
N LYS A 967 -52.88 18.24 -0.90
CA LYS A 967 -52.69 16.93 -1.51
C LYS A 967 -53.92 16.49 -2.27
N LEU A 968 -53.76 16.09 -3.52
CA LEU A 968 -54.84 15.59 -4.37
C LEU A 968 -54.74 14.08 -4.54
N THR A 969 -55.84 13.40 -4.25
CA THR A 969 -55.99 11.96 -4.46
C THR A 969 -57.30 11.69 -5.22
N GLY A 970 -57.33 10.64 -6.05
CA GLY A 970 -58.52 10.31 -6.84
C GLY A 970 -58.91 11.37 -7.89
N GLU A 971 -60.19 11.38 -8.31
CA GLU A 971 -60.68 12.24 -9.40
C GLU A 971 -61.36 13.52 -8.87
N ILE A 972 -60.81 14.68 -9.21
CA ILE A 972 -61.34 16.00 -8.86
C ILE A 972 -62.15 16.57 -10.03
N THR A 973 -63.45 16.83 -9.86
CA THR A 973 -64.32 17.37 -10.93
C THR A 973 -64.68 18.83 -10.67
N LEU A 974 -64.39 19.74 -11.61
CA LEU A 974 -64.72 21.16 -11.54
C LEU A 974 -65.80 21.56 -12.56
N GLY A 975 -66.95 22.01 -12.08
CA GLY A 975 -68.05 22.51 -12.91
C GLY A 975 -67.76 23.85 -13.58
N ALA A 976 -68.57 24.25 -14.57
CA ALA A 976 -68.32 25.43 -15.43
C ALA A 976 -68.29 26.80 -14.71
N LYS A 977 -68.61 26.85 -13.41
CA LYS A 977 -68.51 28.04 -12.56
C LYS A 977 -67.68 27.79 -11.29
N ALA A 978 -67.05 26.63 -11.20
CA ALA A 978 -66.19 26.30 -10.07
C ALA A 978 -64.84 26.98 -10.22
N THR A 979 -64.31 27.46 -9.11
CA THR A 979 -62.97 27.98 -8.95
C THR A 979 -62.23 27.14 -7.92
N LEU A 980 -61.09 26.56 -8.27
CA LEU A 980 -60.15 25.98 -7.30
C LEU A 980 -58.98 26.95 -7.17
N LYS A 981 -58.82 27.57 -6.01
CA LYS A 981 -57.75 28.51 -5.68
C LYS A 981 -56.70 27.80 -4.83
N ILE A 982 -55.43 27.87 -5.24
CA ILE A 982 -54.32 27.22 -4.55
C ILE A 982 -53.24 28.27 -4.32
N ASP A 983 -52.91 28.55 -3.07
CA ASP A 983 -51.97 29.60 -2.68
C ASP A 983 -50.58 29.05 -2.26
N GLY A 984 -50.45 27.73 -2.06
CA GLY A 984 -49.23 27.01 -1.68
C GLY A 984 -48.95 25.78 -2.54
N VAL A 985 -48.38 24.71 -1.95
CA VAL A 985 -47.84 23.55 -2.67
C VAL A 985 -48.89 22.48 -2.96
N VAL A 986 -48.91 21.97 -4.19
CA VAL A 986 -49.75 20.84 -4.64
C VAL A 986 -48.93 19.57 -4.71
N THR A 987 -49.36 18.56 -3.97
CA THR A 987 -48.88 17.19 -4.11
C THR A 987 -49.93 16.33 -4.80
N LEU A 988 -49.52 15.49 -5.74
CA LEU A 988 -50.41 14.62 -6.51
C LEU A 988 -50.02 13.15 -6.29
N GLU A 989 -50.93 12.34 -5.75
CA GLU A 989 -50.68 10.90 -5.64
C GLU A 989 -50.91 10.14 -6.95
N GLU A 990 -50.28 8.97 -7.05
CA GLU A 990 -50.34 8.10 -8.22
C GLU A 990 -51.80 7.73 -8.56
N GLY A 991 -52.27 8.15 -9.73
CA GLY A 991 -53.63 7.89 -10.21
C GLY A 991 -54.65 8.99 -9.95
N ALA A 992 -54.27 10.11 -9.29
CA ALA A 992 -55.14 11.26 -9.16
C ALA A 992 -55.31 12.03 -10.49
N SER A 993 -56.49 12.63 -10.71
CA SER A 993 -56.80 13.38 -11.93
C SER A 993 -57.74 14.56 -11.68
N ILE A 994 -57.74 15.55 -12.58
CA ILE A 994 -58.62 16.72 -12.51
C ILE A 994 -59.39 16.83 -13.83
N GLU A 995 -60.72 16.84 -13.74
CA GLU A 995 -61.62 17.11 -14.86
C GLU A 995 -62.28 18.48 -14.72
N ALA A 996 -61.90 19.44 -15.55
CA ALA A 996 -62.42 20.81 -15.52
C ALA A 996 -63.32 21.13 -16.73
N ALA A 997 -64.54 21.62 -16.48
CA ALA A 997 -65.43 22.11 -17.54
C ALA A 997 -64.87 23.38 -18.21
N ALA A 998 -65.31 23.69 -19.45
CA ALA A 998 -64.72 24.72 -20.31
C ALA A 998 -64.60 26.15 -19.71
N ASN A 999 -65.37 26.47 -18.67
CA ASN A 999 -65.36 27.77 -17.97
C ASN A 999 -64.99 27.65 -16.48
N ALA A 1000 -64.62 26.45 -16.01
CA ALA A 1000 -64.05 26.28 -14.69
C ALA A 1000 -62.71 27.02 -14.60
N LYS A 1001 -62.39 27.53 -13.41
CA LYS A 1001 -61.15 28.25 -13.15
C LYS A 1001 -60.30 27.48 -12.15
N ILE A 1002 -59.02 27.32 -12.46
CA ILE A 1002 -58.02 26.92 -11.47
C ILE A 1002 -57.14 28.15 -11.28
N VAL A 1003 -57.30 28.83 -10.15
CA VAL A 1003 -56.62 30.07 -9.82
C VAL A 1003 -55.39 29.76 -8.99
N ILE A 1004 -54.23 30.24 -9.42
CA ILE A 1004 -52.96 30.00 -8.74
C ILE A 1004 -52.58 31.29 -8.02
N GLY A 1005 -52.33 31.19 -6.72
CA GLY A 1005 -51.93 32.28 -5.85
C GLY A 1005 -50.45 32.63 -5.95
N ASP A 1006 -50.10 33.79 -5.42
CA ASP A 1006 -48.70 34.22 -5.35
C ASP A 1006 -47.92 33.34 -4.37
N GLY A 1007 -47.12 32.43 -4.90
CA GLY A 1007 -46.23 31.51 -4.17
C GLY A 1007 -46.48 30.03 -4.46
N ALA A 1008 -47.57 29.71 -5.17
CA ALA A 1008 -48.11 28.35 -5.22
C ALA A 1008 -47.36 27.38 -6.15
N ASP A 1009 -47.12 26.15 -5.68
CA ASP A 1009 -46.46 25.09 -6.44
C ASP A 1009 -47.47 24.13 -7.06
N VAL A 1010 -47.77 24.31 -8.35
CA VAL A 1010 -48.76 23.47 -9.06
C VAL A 1010 -48.15 22.54 -10.10
N SER A 1011 -46.86 22.34 -10.00
CA SER A 1011 -46.07 21.57 -10.95
C SER A 1011 -46.46 20.09 -11.02
N ALA A 1012 -47.02 19.53 -9.95
CA ALA A 1012 -47.62 18.20 -9.93
C ALA A 1012 -48.84 18.06 -10.87
N LEU A 1013 -49.42 19.17 -11.34
CA LEU A 1013 -50.53 19.21 -12.28
C LEU A 1013 -50.08 19.38 -13.75
N ALA A 1014 -48.77 19.41 -13.99
CA ALA A 1014 -48.20 19.58 -15.31
C ALA A 1014 -48.61 18.43 -16.25
N GLY A 1015 -48.90 18.77 -17.52
CA GLY A 1015 -49.28 17.78 -18.54
C GLY A 1015 -50.77 17.38 -18.57
N MET A 1016 -51.59 17.81 -17.61
CA MET A 1016 -53.02 17.46 -17.53
C MET A 1016 -53.95 18.25 -18.47
N GLY A 1017 -53.42 19.17 -19.27
CA GLY A 1017 -54.21 19.95 -20.25
C GLY A 1017 -55.19 20.97 -19.64
N LEU A 1018 -54.99 21.32 -18.37
CA LEU A 1018 -55.83 22.25 -17.61
C LEU A 1018 -55.57 23.72 -17.98
N LYS A 1019 -56.57 24.58 -17.73
CA LYS A 1019 -56.44 26.04 -17.86
C LYS A 1019 -56.24 26.67 -16.48
N PHE A 1020 -55.13 27.38 -16.32
CA PHE A 1020 -54.79 28.10 -15.10
C PHE A 1020 -55.08 29.60 -15.26
N TYR A 1021 -55.39 30.26 -14.15
CA TYR A 1021 -55.74 31.67 -14.08
C TYR A 1021 -54.95 32.35 -12.96
N ASP A 1022 -54.59 33.62 -13.13
CA ASP A 1022 -53.98 34.43 -12.07
C ASP A 1022 -55.01 34.86 -11.00
N ALA A 1023 -54.54 35.48 -9.91
CA ALA A 1023 -55.39 35.97 -8.82
C ALA A 1023 -56.42 37.02 -9.27
N GLU A 1024 -56.15 37.75 -10.35
CA GLU A 1024 -57.07 38.70 -11.01
C GLU A 1024 -58.08 38.02 -11.95
N GLY A 1025 -57.94 36.71 -12.19
CA GLY A 1025 -58.86 35.88 -12.96
C GLY A 1025 -58.64 35.90 -14.47
N ASN A 1026 -57.46 36.32 -14.94
CA ASN A 1026 -57.04 36.27 -16.34
C ASN A 1026 -56.46 34.88 -16.67
N GLU A 1027 -56.78 34.35 -17.86
CA GLU A 1027 -56.26 33.05 -18.31
C GLU A 1027 -54.75 33.15 -18.58
N ILE A 1028 -53.97 32.26 -17.98
CA ILE A 1028 -52.52 32.19 -18.20
C ILE A 1028 -52.28 31.45 -19.52
N VAL A 1029 -52.08 32.20 -20.61
CA VAL A 1029 -51.92 31.64 -21.97
C VAL A 1029 -50.46 31.26 -22.24
N LEU A 1030 -50.15 29.96 -22.12
CA LEU A 1030 -48.85 29.41 -22.49
C LEU A 1030 -48.73 29.17 -24.01
N SER A 1031 -47.61 29.60 -24.60
CA SER A 1031 -47.30 29.39 -26.02
C SER A 1031 -47.19 27.89 -26.39
N PRO A 1032 -47.32 27.49 -27.67
CA PRO A 1032 -47.18 26.07 -28.07
C PRO A 1032 -45.85 25.43 -27.66
N ALA A 1033 -44.76 26.19 -27.61
CA ALA A 1033 -43.46 25.74 -27.12
C ALA A 1033 -43.44 25.60 -25.59
N ALA A 1034 -44.12 26.51 -24.87
CA ALA A 1034 -44.23 26.43 -23.41
C ALA A 1034 -45.11 25.24 -22.96
N ARG A 1035 -46.17 24.87 -23.71
CA ARG A 1035 -46.95 23.64 -23.44
C ARG A 1035 -46.13 22.35 -23.64
N ALA A 1036 -45.18 22.35 -24.57
CA ALA A 1036 -44.30 21.20 -24.81
C ALA A 1036 -43.20 21.06 -23.75
N ALA A 1037 -42.72 22.20 -23.21
CA ALA A 1037 -41.78 22.22 -22.09
C ALA A 1037 -42.44 21.80 -20.76
N VAL A 1038 -43.67 22.25 -20.50
CA VAL A 1038 -44.44 21.86 -19.30
C VAL A 1038 -44.82 20.37 -19.30
N ALA A 1039 -45.02 19.73 -20.45
CA ALA A 1039 -45.27 18.29 -20.54
C ALA A 1039 -44.02 17.41 -20.28
N ALA A 1040 -42.84 18.02 -20.12
CA ALA A 1040 -41.56 17.34 -19.94
C ALA A 1040 -40.90 17.63 -18.57
N LEU A 1041 -41.61 18.29 -17.64
CA LEU A 1041 -41.07 18.73 -16.35
C LEU A 1041 -41.72 17.97 -15.19
N THR A 1042 -40.89 17.45 -14.30
CA THR A 1042 -41.24 16.95 -12.96
C THR A 1042 -41.46 18.10 -11.98
N ALA A 1043 -42.25 17.87 -10.93
CA ALA A 1043 -42.84 18.88 -10.05
C ALA A 1043 -41.85 19.84 -9.30
N GLY A 1044 -41.95 21.19 -9.51
CA GLY A 1044 -41.66 22.34 -8.61
C GLY A 1044 -42.18 23.74 -9.13
N THR A 1045 -42.50 24.71 -8.25
CA THR A 1045 -43.35 25.98 -8.26
C THR A 1045 -43.22 27.11 -9.34
N TYR A 1046 -44.31 27.88 -9.65
CA TYR A 1046 -44.28 29.14 -10.47
C TYR A 1046 -45.29 30.26 -10.08
N VAL A 1047 -44.90 31.56 -10.18
CA VAL A 1047 -45.75 32.77 -9.88
C VAL A 1047 -45.46 33.97 -10.84
N TYR A 1048 -46.37 34.96 -10.93
CA TYR A 1048 -46.41 36.07 -11.92
C TYR A 1048 -45.84 37.41 -11.40
N ARG A 1049 -45.01 38.15 -12.18
CA ARG A 1049 -44.60 39.54 -11.87
C ARG A 1049 -44.64 40.47 -13.09
N VAL A 1050 -44.94 41.75 -12.87
CA VAL A 1050 -45.01 42.84 -13.87
C VAL A 1050 -43.97 43.91 -13.54
N ASP A 1051 -43.04 44.21 -14.46
CA ASP A 1051 -42.02 45.25 -14.28
C ASP A 1051 -42.27 46.53 -15.12
N TRP A 1052 -41.92 47.67 -14.53
CA TRP A 1052 -41.88 49.01 -15.14
C TRP A 1052 -40.43 49.42 -15.41
N ASP A 1053 -40.14 50.06 -16.54
CA ASP A 1053 -38.82 50.63 -16.82
C ASP A 1053 -38.69 52.11 -16.40
N ASN A 1054 -37.43 52.57 -16.42
CA ASN A 1054 -36.86 53.77 -15.79
C ASN A 1054 -37.35 55.13 -16.31
N ASN A 1055 -38.53 55.21 -16.94
CA ASN A 1055 -39.18 56.48 -17.26
C ASN A 1055 -40.70 56.53 -17.02
N GLY A 1056 -41.29 55.52 -16.38
CA GLY A 1056 -42.67 55.61 -15.89
C GLY A 1056 -43.76 55.60 -16.98
N SER A 1057 -43.58 54.84 -18.06
CA SER A 1057 -44.67 54.58 -19.02
C SER A 1057 -44.66 53.15 -19.55
N LEU A 1058 -45.79 52.44 -19.37
CA LEU A 1058 -46.07 51.08 -19.84
C LEU A 1058 -46.25 51.02 -21.36
N GLU A 1059 -45.48 50.18 -22.07
CA GLU A 1059 -45.95 49.54 -23.31
C GLU A 1059 -45.57 48.05 -23.37
N THR A 1060 -46.58 47.21 -23.05
CA THR A 1060 -46.98 45.98 -23.75
C THR A 1060 -45.91 45.10 -24.42
N ALA A 1061 -45.28 44.20 -23.64
CA ALA A 1061 -44.89 42.87 -24.13
C ALA A 1061 -44.84 41.89 -22.94
N ILE A 1062 -45.70 40.87 -23.00
CA ILE A 1062 -45.88 39.81 -22.00
C ILE A 1062 -44.90 38.67 -22.33
N THR A 1063 -44.01 38.28 -21.40
CA THR A 1063 -43.17 37.08 -21.56
C THR A 1063 -42.80 36.38 -20.23
N GLY A 1064 -43.58 35.36 -19.83
CA GLY A 1064 -43.08 34.17 -19.09
C GLY A 1064 -43.14 34.15 -17.54
N TRP A 1065 -43.17 32.93 -16.98
CA TRP A 1065 -43.20 32.60 -15.54
C TRP A 1065 -41.79 32.64 -14.91
N VAL A 1066 -41.64 33.11 -13.66
CA VAL A 1066 -40.37 33.19 -12.90
C VAL A 1066 -40.57 32.73 -11.44
N LEU A 1067 -39.55 32.12 -10.82
CA LEU A 1067 -39.49 31.71 -9.40
C LEU A 1067 -39.42 32.93 -8.44
N ASP A 1068 -40.25 32.98 -7.39
CA ASP A 1068 -40.09 33.93 -6.29
C ASP A 1068 -39.01 33.45 -5.32
N GLY A 1069 -37.99 34.28 -5.13
CA GLY A 1069 -36.85 34.00 -4.26
C GLY A 1069 -37.07 34.53 -2.86
N ASN A 1070 -37.27 33.63 -1.88
CA ASN A 1070 -36.52 33.65 -0.62
C ASN A 1070 -36.92 32.47 0.30
N SER A 1071 -36.19 31.36 0.23
CA SER A 1071 -35.41 30.89 1.38
C SER A 1071 -34.52 29.71 0.99
N VAL A 1072 -33.25 29.86 1.38
CA VAL A 1072 -32.14 28.87 1.40
C VAL A 1072 -31.58 28.43 0.05
N ALA A 1073 -30.33 28.84 -0.19
CA ALA A 1073 -29.55 28.63 -1.41
C ALA A 1073 -29.45 27.14 -1.79
N THR A 1074 -29.96 26.81 -2.97
CA THR A 1074 -29.61 25.59 -3.70
C THR A 1074 -28.76 25.98 -4.91
N SER A 1075 -27.65 25.25 -5.09
CA SER A 1075 -26.54 25.58 -5.98
C SER A 1075 -26.91 26.12 -7.36
N ALA A 1076 -26.29 27.24 -7.75
CA ALA A 1076 -26.64 27.93 -8.99
C ALA A 1076 -26.19 27.22 -10.29
N ILE A 1077 -25.39 26.16 -10.18
CA ILE A 1077 -24.70 25.51 -11.31
C ILE A 1077 -24.98 24.01 -11.34
N LYS A 1078 -25.69 23.61 -12.39
CA LYS A 1078 -25.94 22.21 -12.74
C LYS A 1078 -24.64 21.49 -13.06
N SER A 1079 -23.85 22.02 -13.99
CA SER A 1079 -22.56 21.44 -14.36
C SER A 1079 -21.59 22.50 -14.82
N LEU A 1080 -20.33 22.37 -14.42
CA LEU A 1080 -19.21 23.15 -14.92
C LEU A 1080 -18.16 22.13 -15.36
N ASN A 1081 -17.68 22.23 -16.59
CA ASN A 1081 -16.70 21.31 -17.17
C ASN A 1081 -15.61 22.11 -17.88
N VAL A 1082 -14.39 21.60 -17.82
CA VAL A 1082 -13.21 22.16 -18.48
C VAL A 1082 -12.44 21.04 -19.16
N ALA A 1083 -11.98 21.29 -20.38
CA ALA A 1083 -11.08 20.42 -21.12
C ALA A 1083 -9.98 21.26 -21.75
N VAL A 1084 -8.76 20.74 -21.78
CA VAL A 1084 -7.69 21.33 -22.59
C VAL A 1084 -7.62 20.55 -23.89
N ILE A 1085 -7.59 21.28 -25.00
CA ILE A 1085 -7.67 20.78 -26.36
C ILE A 1085 -6.35 21.08 -27.06
N ASP A 1086 -5.53 20.06 -27.25
CA ASP A 1086 -4.20 20.17 -27.88
C ASP A 1086 -4.12 19.50 -29.26
N ASN A 1087 -5.22 18.92 -29.74
CA ASN A 1087 -5.32 18.30 -31.04
C ASN A 1087 -6.75 18.41 -31.61
N VAL A 1088 -6.90 18.22 -32.92
CA VAL A 1088 -8.19 18.36 -33.61
C VAL A 1088 -9.17 17.24 -33.26
N GLU A 1089 -8.68 16.04 -32.92
CA GLU A 1089 -9.53 14.91 -32.56
C GLU A 1089 -10.27 15.17 -31.25
N ASP A 1090 -9.56 15.64 -30.23
CA ASP A 1090 -10.14 16.06 -28.95
C ASP A 1090 -11.05 17.28 -29.13
N LEU A 1091 -10.68 18.23 -29.99
CA LEU A 1091 -11.55 19.37 -30.32
C LEU A 1091 -12.91 18.88 -30.84
N ILE A 1092 -12.93 17.95 -31.80
CA ILE A 1092 -14.16 17.41 -32.38
C ILE A 1092 -14.91 16.58 -31.35
N LYS A 1093 -14.20 15.71 -30.63
CA LYS A 1093 -14.77 14.82 -29.61
C LYS A 1093 -15.48 15.60 -28.53
N TYR A 1094 -14.79 16.53 -27.84
CA TYR A 1094 -15.41 17.32 -26.78
C TYR A 1094 -16.49 18.24 -27.33
N THR A 1095 -16.36 18.79 -28.55
CA THR A 1095 -17.45 19.56 -29.16
C THR A 1095 -18.71 18.71 -29.37
N ARG A 1096 -18.58 17.44 -29.77
CA ARG A 1096 -19.72 16.52 -29.97
C ARG A 1096 -20.28 15.96 -28.67
N ASP A 1097 -19.41 15.47 -27.78
CA ASP A 1097 -19.80 14.94 -26.46
C ASP A 1097 -20.48 16.03 -25.64
N TRP A 1098 -20.10 17.29 -25.88
CA TRP A 1098 -20.71 18.44 -25.24
C TRP A 1098 -21.82 19.09 -26.07
N GLU A 1099 -22.26 18.47 -27.16
CA GLU A 1099 -23.37 18.93 -28.01
C GLU A 1099 -23.22 20.40 -28.47
N LEU A 1100 -21.99 20.87 -28.62
CA LEU A 1100 -21.64 22.22 -29.07
C LEU A 1100 -21.51 22.29 -30.60
N ASP A 1101 -21.57 21.15 -31.30
CA ASP A 1101 -21.41 21.05 -32.74
C ASP A 1101 -22.65 21.50 -33.53
N ASN A 1102 -23.83 21.51 -32.89
CA ASN A 1102 -25.13 21.81 -33.52
C ASN A 1102 -25.38 20.98 -34.80
N GLY A 1103 -24.92 19.72 -34.85
CA GLY A 1103 -25.09 18.80 -35.98
C GLY A 1103 -24.18 19.09 -37.17
N LYS A 1104 -23.11 19.89 -37.00
CA LYS A 1104 -22.14 20.19 -38.06
C LYS A 1104 -21.19 19.01 -38.31
N GLU A 1105 -20.78 18.82 -39.56
CA GLU A 1105 -19.74 17.83 -39.87
C GLU A 1105 -18.36 18.28 -39.37
N ASP A 1106 -17.45 17.33 -39.14
CA ASP A 1106 -16.16 17.55 -38.46
C ASP A 1106 -15.33 18.66 -39.11
N THR A 1107 -15.34 18.77 -40.44
CA THR A 1107 -14.61 19.84 -41.15
C THR A 1107 -15.19 21.23 -40.88
N ALA A 1108 -16.49 21.32 -40.57
CA ALA A 1108 -17.14 22.56 -40.16
C ALA A 1108 -16.94 22.84 -38.67
N ILE A 1109 -16.76 21.82 -37.82
CA ILE A 1109 -16.38 21.99 -36.40
C ILE A 1109 -14.98 22.60 -36.29
N VAL A 1110 -14.00 22.06 -37.04
CA VAL A 1110 -12.64 22.61 -37.03
C VAL A 1110 -12.61 24.07 -37.49
N LYS A 1111 -13.33 24.38 -38.58
CA LYS A 1111 -13.46 25.77 -39.07
C LYS A 1111 -14.21 26.69 -38.12
N MET A 1112 -15.15 26.14 -37.35
CA MET A 1112 -15.93 26.89 -36.38
C MET A 1112 -15.06 27.38 -35.21
N TRP A 1113 -14.10 26.58 -34.76
CA TRP A 1113 -13.25 26.92 -33.61
C TRP A 1113 -11.88 27.53 -33.98
N VAL A 1114 -11.31 27.15 -35.13
CA VAL A 1114 -9.96 27.57 -35.55
C VAL A 1114 -10.00 28.55 -36.74
N GLY A 1115 -11.17 28.76 -37.36
CA GLY A 1115 -11.39 29.73 -38.45
C GLY A 1115 -11.51 29.11 -39.84
N GLU A 1116 -12.17 29.80 -40.78
CA GLU A 1116 -12.51 29.26 -42.11
C GLU A 1116 -11.30 28.92 -43.01
N GLY A 1117 -10.12 29.47 -42.70
CA GLY A 1117 -8.87 29.29 -43.45
C GLY A 1117 -8.04 28.05 -43.10
N PHE A 1118 -8.36 27.33 -42.02
CA PHE A 1118 -7.56 26.19 -41.55
C PHE A 1118 -8.08 24.85 -42.10
N THR A 1119 -7.16 23.98 -42.53
CA THR A 1119 -7.47 22.55 -42.72
C THR A 1119 -7.30 21.81 -41.39
N ALA A 1120 -7.89 20.61 -41.25
CA ALA A 1120 -7.70 19.79 -40.05
C ALA A 1120 -6.22 19.56 -39.70
N GLU A 1121 -5.36 19.31 -40.70
CA GLU A 1121 -3.91 19.15 -40.49
C GLU A 1121 -3.21 20.44 -40.05
N THR A 1122 -3.68 21.60 -40.50
CA THR A 1122 -3.06 22.88 -40.09
C THR A 1122 -3.54 23.29 -38.71
N ALA A 1123 -4.81 23.04 -38.39
CA ALA A 1123 -5.39 23.26 -37.08
C ALA A 1123 -4.75 22.36 -36.01
N ASP A 1124 -4.48 21.09 -36.32
CA ASP A 1124 -3.87 20.14 -35.37
C ASP A 1124 -2.46 20.58 -34.96
N ARG A 1125 -1.68 21.10 -35.92
CA ARG A 1125 -0.34 21.64 -35.66
C ARG A 1125 -0.38 22.88 -34.76
N VAL A 1126 -1.36 23.76 -34.98
CA VAL A 1126 -1.57 24.95 -34.16
C VAL A 1126 -1.98 24.56 -32.74
N LEU A 1127 -2.96 23.66 -32.59
CA LEU A 1127 -3.45 23.21 -31.27
C LEU A 1127 -2.35 22.54 -30.43
N LYS A 1128 -1.42 21.81 -31.07
CA LYS A 1128 -0.26 21.24 -30.38
C LYS A 1128 0.72 22.31 -29.87
N SER A 1129 0.87 23.40 -30.60
CA SER A 1129 1.77 24.51 -30.24
C SER A 1129 1.14 25.54 -29.29
N THR A 1130 -0.19 25.70 -29.36
CA THR A 1130 -1.02 26.64 -28.58
C THR A 1130 -2.37 25.98 -28.29
N PRO A 1131 -2.48 25.20 -27.21
CA PRO A 1131 -3.72 24.48 -26.91
C PRO A 1131 -4.82 25.42 -26.45
N TYR A 1132 -6.05 24.97 -26.62
CA TYR A 1132 -7.25 25.71 -26.25
C TYR A 1132 -7.77 25.20 -24.92
N VAL A 1133 -8.35 26.09 -24.11
CA VAL A 1133 -9.24 25.65 -23.02
C VAL A 1133 -10.65 25.72 -23.53
N MET A 1134 -11.35 24.60 -23.50
CA MET A 1134 -12.78 24.56 -23.74
C MET A 1134 -13.51 24.49 -22.40
N LEU A 1135 -14.42 25.43 -22.18
CA LEU A 1135 -15.29 25.48 -21.02
C LEU A 1135 -16.72 25.25 -21.43
N ARG A 1136 -17.42 24.39 -20.70
CA ARG A 1136 -18.87 24.25 -20.79
C ARG A 1136 -19.49 24.46 -19.42
N TRP A 1137 -20.53 25.27 -19.39
CA TRP A 1137 -21.34 25.45 -18.20
C TRP A 1137 -22.82 25.21 -18.51
N ALA A 1138 -23.51 24.67 -17.52
CA ALA A 1138 -24.96 24.64 -17.44
C ALA A 1138 -25.36 25.14 -16.06
N ARG A 1139 -26.18 26.18 -16.02
CA ARG A 1139 -26.86 26.65 -14.81
C ARG A 1139 -28.08 25.79 -14.53
N ASN A 1140 -28.49 25.73 -13.28
CA ASN A 1140 -29.78 25.14 -12.96
C ASN A 1140 -30.89 26.01 -13.57
N ASP A 1141 -31.83 25.38 -14.26
CA ASP A 1141 -32.91 26.08 -14.93
C ASP A 1141 -33.82 26.77 -13.89
N GLY A 1142 -34.14 28.05 -14.09
CA GLY A 1142 -35.01 28.83 -13.19
C GLY A 1142 -34.32 29.81 -12.24
N ILE A 1143 -32.98 29.93 -12.28
CA ILE A 1143 -32.25 30.96 -11.51
C ILE A 1143 -32.15 32.23 -12.35
N ASP A 1144 -33.05 33.19 -12.11
CA ASP A 1144 -33.07 34.53 -12.74
C ASP A 1144 -32.01 35.49 -12.18
N ALA A 1145 -31.12 34.95 -11.37
CA ALA A 1145 -30.12 35.71 -10.67
C ALA A 1145 -28.96 36.02 -11.65
N GLU A 1146 -28.69 37.33 -11.84
CA GLU A 1146 -27.76 37.85 -12.85
C GLU A 1146 -26.31 37.37 -12.59
N ALA A 1147 -25.96 36.17 -13.04
CA ALA A 1147 -24.61 35.66 -12.88
C ALA A 1147 -23.66 36.42 -13.81
N LYS A 1148 -22.65 37.05 -13.21
CA LYS A 1148 -21.67 37.85 -13.92
C LYS A 1148 -20.53 36.99 -14.45
N VAL A 1149 -19.91 37.40 -15.56
CA VAL A 1149 -18.62 36.86 -16.00
C VAL A 1149 -17.58 36.96 -14.88
N SER A 1150 -17.65 38.00 -14.04
CA SER A 1150 -16.80 38.17 -12.85
C SER A 1150 -17.00 37.11 -11.76
N ASP A 1151 -18.12 36.38 -11.78
CA ASP A 1151 -18.39 35.29 -10.84
C ASP A 1151 -17.62 34.02 -11.21
N MET A 1152 -17.09 33.95 -12.45
CA MET A 1152 -16.22 32.89 -12.90
C MET A 1152 -14.77 33.39 -12.95
N THR A 1153 -13.88 32.70 -12.25
CA THR A 1153 -12.44 32.94 -12.26
C THR A 1153 -11.76 31.76 -12.92
N VAL A 1154 -11.04 32.00 -14.00
CA VAL A 1154 -10.15 30.99 -14.61
C VAL A 1154 -8.72 31.29 -14.20
N LYS A 1155 -7.99 30.29 -13.74
CA LYS A 1155 -6.56 30.37 -13.42
C LYS A 1155 -5.82 29.27 -14.14
N CYS A 1156 -4.61 29.56 -14.59
CA CYS A 1156 -3.66 28.57 -15.08
C CYS A 1156 -2.35 28.81 -14.35
N GLY A 1157 -1.97 27.88 -13.47
CA GLY A 1157 -0.93 28.15 -12.48
C GLY A 1157 -1.28 29.39 -11.63
N ASN A 1158 -0.36 30.35 -11.55
CA ASN A 1158 -0.55 31.60 -10.80
C ASN A 1158 -1.25 32.70 -11.60
N THR A 1159 -1.42 32.53 -12.92
CA THR A 1159 -2.02 33.55 -13.79
C THR A 1159 -3.54 33.42 -13.75
N THR A 1160 -4.21 34.53 -13.44
CA THR A 1160 -5.69 34.62 -13.46
C THR A 1160 -6.12 35.28 -14.77
N PHE A 1161 -7.03 34.64 -15.50
CA PHE A 1161 -7.58 35.13 -16.75
C PHE A 1161 -8.82 35.95 -16.44
N ASP A 1162 -8.85 37.16 -16.97
CA ASP A 1162 -10.06 37.96 -17.03
C ASP A 1162 -10.87 37.54 -18.27
N LEU A 1163 -11.95 36.80 -18.06
CA LEU A 1163 -12.80 36.28 -19.12
C LEU A 1163 -13.45 37.41 -19.95
N ALA A 1164 -13.71 38.57 -19.36
CA ALA A 1164 -14.33 39.69 -20.07
C ALA A 1164 -13.42 40.26 -21.18
N THR A 1165 -12.10 40.12 -21.06
CA THR A 1165 -11.11 40.69 -21.99
C THR A 1165 -10.40 39.67 -22.88
N ASN A 1166 -10.52 38.37 -22.59
CA ASN A 1166 -9.67 37.31 -23.17
C ASN A 1166 -10.44 36.23 -23.96
N MET A 1167 -11.76 36.37 -24.13
CA MET A 1167 -12.61 35.39 -24.81
C MET A 1167 -12.68 35.65 -26.33
N SER A 1168 -12.25 34.70 -27.16
CA SER A 1168 -12.15 34.90 -28.61
C SER A 1168 -13.37 34.49 -29.44
N TRP A 1169 -14.28 33.69 -28.89
CA TRP A 1169 -15.57 33.44 -29.50
C TRP A 1169 -16.51 32.79 -28.50
N ALA A 1170 -17.68 33.38 -28.29
CA ALA A 1170 -18.71 32.80 -27.44
C ALA A 1170 -20.01 32.66 -28.23
N GLY A 1171 -20.53 31.44 -28.27
CA GLY A 1171 -21.78 31.12 -28.96
C GLY A 1171 -23.02 31.86 -28.45
N THR A 1172 -22.92 32.70 -27.41
CA THR A 1172 -24.08 33.35 -26.77
C THR A 1172 -23.85 34.70 -26.07
N PHE A 1173 -22.73 35.39 -26.30
CA PHE A 1173 -22.67 36.82 -25.94
C PHE A 1173 -22.87 37.64 -27.20
N LYS A 1174 -24.05 38.27 -27.34
CA LYS A 1174 -24.22 39.30 -28.35
C LYS A 1174 -24.12 40.66 -27.67
N GLU A 1175 -23.07 41.37 -28.06
CA GLU A 1175 -23.01 42.82 -28.28
C GLU A 1175 -24.14 43.59 -27.60
N ASP A 1176 -23.93 43.95 -26.33
CA ASP A 1176 -24.27 45.25 -25.73
C ASP A 1176 -23.92 45.16 -24.24
N GLU A 1177 -22.75 45.69 -23.88
CA GLU A 1177 -22.27 46.08 -22.53
C GLU A 1177 -23.01 45.50 -21.31
N SER A 1178 -22.97 44.18 -21.09
CA SER A 1178 -23.44 43.63 -19.83
C SER A 1178 -22.53 42.50 -19.35
N ASP A 1179 -22.01 42.66 -18.14
CA ASP A 1179 -21.08 41.77 -17.41
C ASP A 1179 -21.65 40.36 -17.16
N TYR A 1180 -22.66 39.87 -17.90
CA TYR A 1180 -23.58 38.81 -17.49
C TYR A 1180 -23.72 37.65 -18.48
N PHE A 1181 -23.84 36.42 -17.99
CA PHE A 1181 -24.13 35.24 -18.80
C PHE A 1181 -25.59 35.29 -19.29
N HIS A 1182 -25.82 35.45 -20.59
CA HIS A 1182 -27.16 35.65 -21.17
C HIS A 1182 -27.99 34.36 -21.37
N ASN A 1183 -27.43 33.18 -21.17
CA ASN A 1183 -28.15 31.92 -21.31
C ASN A 1183 -27.77 30.88 -20.25
N ASN A 1184 -28.64 29.90 -20.02
CA ASN A 1184 -28.41 28.88 -18.99
C ASN A 1184 -27.32 27.87 -19.39
N TRP A 1185 -27.07 27.70 -20.69
CA TRP A 1185 -26.17 26.68 -21.23
C TRP A 1185 -25.22 27.31 -22.24
N GLY A 1186 -23.93 27.36 -21.95
CA GLY A 1186 -22.95 27.98 -22.84
C GLY A 1186 -21.66 27.17 -22.94
N GLY A 1187 -20.97 27.36 -24.06
CA GLY A 1187 -19.62 26.85 -24.28
C GLY A 1187 -18.75 27.96 -24.85
N THR A 1188 -17.54 28.13 -24.32
CA THR A 1188 -16.54 29.05 -24.87
C THR A 1188 -15.21 28.35 -24.96
N ALA A 1189 -14.39 28.75 -25.93
CA ALA A 1189 -12.99 28.37 -25.98
C ALA A 1189 -12.12 29.62 -26.03
N PHE A 1190 -10.95 29.57 -25.41
CA PHE A 1190 -9.94 30.62 -25.53
C PHE A 1190 -8.55 30.00 -25.69
N LEU A 1191 -7.68 30.73 -26.38
CA LEU A 1191 -6.33 30.33 -26.73
C LEU A 1191 -5.40 30.48 -25.52
N PHE A 1192 -4.63 29.43 -25.20
CA PHE A 1192 -3.39 29.64 -24.46
C PHE A 1192 -2.37 30.28 -25.41
N ASN A 1193 -1.90 31.47 -25.02
CA ASN A 1193 -0.72 32.11 -25.56
C ASN A 1193 -0.88 32.76 -26.94
N THR A 1194 -1.14 34.07 -26.95
CA THR A 1194 -0.67 34.91 -28.05
C THR A 1194 0.26 35.97 -27.48
N SER A 1195 1.50 36.01 -27.97
CA SER A 1195 2.18 37.30 -28.03
C SER A 1195 1.42 38.16 -29.04
N ALA A 1196 1.20 39.44 -28.75
CA ALA A 1196 0.39 40.36 -29.56
C ALA A 1196 0.86 40.54 -31.02
N ALA A 1197 1.88 39.83 -31.47
CA ALA A 1197 2.47 39.91 -32.81
C ALA A 1197 1.91 38.88 -33.82
N ASP A 1198 1.30 37.77 -33.37
CA ASP A 1198 0.81 36.69 -34.25
C ASP A 1198 -0.72 36.70 -34.49
N ALA A 1199 -1.42 37.77 -34.05
CA ALA A 1199 -2.83 38.04 -34.36
C ALA A 1199 -3.06 38.44 -35.84
N GLY A 1200 -2.37 37.78 -36.77
CA GLY A 1200 -2.37 38.08 -38.19
C GLY A 1200 -3.20 37.09 -38.99
N ALA A 1201 -4.53 37.06 -38.78
CA ALA A 1201 -5.47 36.54 -39.78
C ALA A 1201 -6.94 36.95 -39.55
N ASP A 1202 -7.32 37.40 -38.35
CA ASP A 1202 -8.62 38.02 -38.12
C ASP A 1202 -8.47 39.08 -37.03
N GLU A 1203 -8.92 40.31 -37.32
CA GLU A 1203 -8.64 41.50 -36.51
C GLU A 1203 -9.42 41.53 -35.17
N ASP A 1204 -10.25 40.52 -34.92
CA ASP A 1204 -11.14 40.40 -33.76
C ASP A 1204 -10.88 39.17 -32.86
N ALA A 1205 -9.74 38.47 -32.99
CA ALA A 1205 -9.37 37.36 -32.09
C ALA A 1205 -8.56 37.86 -30.87
N PRO A 1206 -9.17 38.09 -29.69
CA PRO A 1206 -8.44 38.44 -28.48
C PRO A 1206 -7.59 37.26 -28.03
N GLY A 1207 -6.31 37.51 -27.83
CA GLY A 1207 -5.39 36.53 -27.29
C GLY A 1207 -4.73 37.03 -26.02
N VAL A 1208 -4.48 36.09 -25.11
CA VAL A 1208 -4.06 36.40 -23.74
C VAL A 1208 -2.53 36.43 -23.67
N ALA A 1209 -1.98 37.57 -23.30
CA ALA A 1209 -0.55 37.71 -23.00
C ALA A 1209 -0.28 37.35 -21.53
N GLY A 1210 0.68 36.46 -21.25
CA GLY A 1210 1.24 36.31 -19.90
C GLY A 1210 1.32 34.89 -19.30
N VAL A 1211 1.19 33.82 -20.09
CA VAL A 1211 1.59 32.46 -19.65
C VAL A 1211 2.93 32.14 -20.30
N GLU A 1212 3.99 31.97 -19.51
CA GLU A 1212 5.34 31.67 -20.03
C GLU A 1212 5.34 30.32 -20.79
N LYS A 1213 6.04 30.27 -21.93
CA LYS A 1213 6.26 29.05 -22.76
C LYS A 1213 7.17 28.01 -22.09
N ALA A 1214 7.19 27.92 -20.76
CA ALA A 1214 8.09 26.99 -20.09
C ALA A 1214 7.56 25.54 -20.26
N PRO A 1215 8.41 24.55 -20.53
CA PRO A 1215 8.03 23.14 -20.45
C PRO A 1215 7.50 22.82 -19.05
N GLY A 1216 6.43 22.04 -18.94
CA GLY A 1216 5.82 21.69 -17.67
C GLY A 1216 4.33 21.40 -17.74
N THR A 1217 3.79 20.84 -16.65
CA THR A 1217 2.36 20.57 -16.52
C THR A 1217 1.64 21.78 -15.93
N TYR A 1218 0.67 22.29 -16.69
CA TYR A 1218 -0.15 23.43 -16.35
C TYR A 1218 -1.54 22.98 -15.95
N THR A 1219 -1.97 23.38 -14.75
CA THR A 1219 -3.33 23.14 -14.27
C THR A 1219 -4.20 24.36 -14.52
N VAL A 1220 -5.21 24.18 -15.35
CA VAL A 1220 -6.31 25.13 -15.57
C VAL A 1220 -7.36 24.87 -14.52
N THR A 1221 -7.59 25.84 -13.64
CA THR A 1221 -8.67 25.84 -12.65
C THR A 1221 -9.73 26.82 -13.06
N VAL A 1222 -10.97 26.37 -13.18
CA VAL A 1222 -12.14 27.23 -13.32
C VAL A 1222 -12.97 27.14 -12.07
N THR A 1223 -13.12 28.26 -11.38
CA THR A 1223 -13.96 28.39 -10.20
C THR A 1223 -15.09 29.35 -10.51
N TRP A 1224 -16.33 28.93 -10.28
CA TRP A 1224 -17.49 29.80 -10.29
C TRP A 1224 -18.01 29.97 -8.88
N ASN A 1225 -18.19 31.22 -8.44
CA ASN A 1225 -18.71 31.58 -7.13
C ASN A 1225 -19.98 32.42 -7.27
N TYR A 1226 -21.13 31.91 -6.84
CA TYR A 1226 -22.40 32.64 -6.94
C TYR A 1226 -23.30 32.38 -5.73
N GLY A 1227 -23.84 33.43 -5.10
CA GLY A 1227 -24.85 33.32 -4.05
C GLY A 1227 -24.43 32.55 -2.78
N GLY A 1228 -23.12 32.38 -2.54
CA GLY A 1228 -22.58 31.59 -1.41
C GLY A 1228 -22.13 30.17 -1.81
N ASP A 1229 -22.49 29.70 -3.01
CA ASP A 1229 -22.07 28.41 -3.56
C ASP A 1229 -20.87 28.55 -4.51
N SER A 1230 -19.93 27.60 -4.43
CA SER A 1230 -18.70 27.57 -5.23
C SER A 1230 -18.55 26.23 -5.94
N LYS A 1231 -18.37 26.25 -7.26
CA LYS A 1231 -18.07 25.06 -8.06
C LYS A 1231 -16.73 25.24 -8.75
N LYS A 1232 -15.80 24.32 -8.50
CA LYS A 1232 -14.44 24.35 -9.05
C LYS A 1232 -14.20 23.10 -9.87
N VAL A 1233 -13.71 23.29 -11.09
CA VAL A 1233 -13.23 22.21 -11.97
C VAL A 1233 -11.83 22.50 -12.46
N THR A 1234 -11.05 21.45 -12.68
CA THR A 1234 -9.67 21.57 -13.12
C THR A 1234 -9.38 20.64 -14.28
N ALA A 1235 -8.61 21.11 -15.25
CA ALA A 1235 -8.00 20.27 -16.27
C ALA A 1235 -6.49 20.55 -16.30
N THR A 1236 -5.70 19.53 -16.57
CA THR A 1236 -4.24 19.63 -16.67
C THR A 1236 -3.80 19.39 -18.11
N TYR A 1237 -2.78 20.11 -18.55
CA TYR A 1237 -2.10 19.83 -19.81
C TYR A 1237 -0.60 19.99 -19.65
N THR A 1238 0.18 19.21 -20.39
CA THR A 1238 1.64 19.24 -20.30
C THR A 1238 2.24 19.81 -21.57
N VAL A 1239 3.05 20.87 -21.41
CA VAL A 1239 3.93 21.38 -22.46
C VAL A 1239 5.21 20.57 -22.43
N SER A 1240 5.50 19.86 -23.52
CA SER A 1240 6.79 19.19 -23.70
C SER A 1240 7.89 20.22 -24.01
N GLU A 1241 9.15 19.88 -23.69
CA GLU A 1241 10.31 20.69 -24.10
C GLU A 1241 10.34 20.82 -25.62
N ALA A 1242 10.09 22.03 -26.14
CA ALA A 1242 10.19 22.29 -27.57
C ALA A 1242 11.66 22.16 -27.98
N THR A 1243 11.99 21.09 -28.69
CA THR A 1243 13.22 21.01 -29.48
C THR A 1243 13.12 22.06 -30.57
N GLU A 1244 14.13 22.93 -30.69
CA GLU A 1244 14.19 23.98 -31.71
C GLU A 1244 14.01 23.40 -33.12
N ALA A 1245 12.79 23.45 -33.64
CA ALA A 1245 12.39 23.76 -35.01
C ALA A 1245 10.98 23.19 -35.31
N GLU A 1246 9.96 24.04 -35.24
CA GLU A 1246 8.85 24.07 -36.21
C GLU A 1246 8.09 25.40 -36.14
#